data_AF-A0A813NM91-F1
#
_entry.id   AF-A0A813NM91-F1
#
_cell.length_a   1.000
_cell.length_b   1.000
_cell.length_c   1.000
_cell.angle_alpha   90.00
_cell.angle_beta   90.00
_cell.angle_gamma   90.00
#
_symmetry.space_group_name_H-M   'P 1'
#
loop_
_entity.id
_entity.type
_entity.pdbx_description
1 polymer ?
#
loop_
_entity_poly.entity_id
_entity_poly.type
_entity_poly.pdbx_seq_one_letter_code
_entity_poly.pdbx_strand_id
1 'polypeptide(L)'
;MSYSESDDESEGLPSQLQFSARPEWSDVVPIEQDDGPHAVVKIAYSDSFRETFNYIRACMQSNEMSERALDLTKVACRLNPANYTVWCYRRKLLYNLGCDLNEEITFIGQMIKENPKNYQVWEHRRLIVERLGHTANELTFLSDIIERDSKNYHAWQYRQWLLKTYSLWSDELNYVEHLLRDDIRNNSAWNQRYFVIAHTTGFKDEIIERELDFVEKRIELCPDNESAWNYLRGIVRFRSVNLNDQRIWNFCQNLYENKFQKDNFNNQQWKFLLAYMIELLIDDDRKEKQEENKKMINNLCERLAVQIDPIRKKYWQYIQEQLFESKSIRAANVNTFYNVIAQDGADPWVYKHTDGWYYSTRTTGGDVRIWRSRSLTSMDAGESQIVWRSPNSGAACKAIWAPELHFVQSRWYIYFAATTCDDRNENHRMFVIENTNADPFTSTFVWRGQITDATNKWAIDGTVLQHPSGQLYFIWSGWQGDVDERQILYIAQMSNPWTISSARVEIARPVYSWETNHRPYVNEGPQVTIRNGVISLVYSASGSWTNDYCLGLMTASINSNLMAAASWVKQTNPIFRSGNSIYGPGHQSFTKSPDDREDWIIYHSARYSGSGWTRQVRAQQFTWNADSTPNLGSPMNPNIPIRIPSGDQLRDRYEAEHARLLNGPYQHAHPSASNGIKVGYIDFPDSTVEFTVHCTKAGTYIIVIRNGNGSAGNALATHWLSINNGNRIEIPIVYSGWDMWGASMVRASLKQGANTLALTKGMNFAEIDEIDVFLAE
;
A
#
# COMPACT_ATOMS: atom_id res chain seq x y z
N MET A 1 -10.98 -23.04 -35.96
CA MET A 1 -9.83 -22.32 -36.55
C MET A 1 -9.67 -22.81 -37.97
N SER A 2 -10.14 -22.02 -38.92
CA SER A 2 -9.76 -22.09 -40.33
C SER A 2 -9.38 -20.67 -40.69
N TYR A 3 -8.09 -20.38 -40.76
CA TYR A 3 -7.63 -19.23 -41.52
C TYR A 3 -7.95 -19.58 -42.97
N SER A 4 -9.01 -19.01 -43.53
CA SER A 4 -9.11 -18.90 -44.97
C SER A 4 -8.06 -17.88 -45.40
N GLU A 5 -6.88 -18.38 -45.75
CA GLU A 5 -6.05 -17.72 -46.75
C GLU A 5 -6.96 -17.49 -47.96
N SER A 6 -7.35 -16.24 -48.17
CA SER A 6 -7.72 -15.79 -49.51
C SER A 6 -6.44 -15.24 -50.10
N ASP A 7 -5.82 -16.08 -50.93
CA ASP A 7 -4.98 -15.62 -52.01
C ASP A 7 -5.81 -14.65 -52.85
N ASP A 8 -5.61 -13.35 -52.67
CA ASP A 8 -5.85 -12.38 -53.74
C ASP A 8 -4.47 -11.83 -54.13
N GLU A 9 -3.93 -12.48 -55.15
CA GLU A 9 -2.85 -11.99 -55.99
C GLU A 9 -3.12 -10.55 -56.44
N SER A 10 -2.07 -9.74 -56.44
CA SER A 10 -1.79 -8.53 -57.23
C SER A 10 -2.82 -8.01 -58.26
N GLU A 11 -4.08 -7.77 -57.90
CA GLU A 11 -4.95 -6.88 -58.67
C GLU A 11 -4.86 -5.47 -58.08
N GLY A 12 -4.19 -4.59 -58.83
CA GLY A 12 -4.16 -3.17 -58.51
C GLY A 12 -5.58 -2.64 -58.32
N LEU A 13 -5.77 -1.78 -57.31
CA LEU A 13 -7.07 -1.16 -57.02
C LEU A 13 -7.71 -0.66 -58.32
N PRO A 14 -8.98 -1.01 -58.61
CA PRO A 14 -9.75 -0.38 -59.67
C PRO A 14 -9.57 1.15 -59.60
N SER A 15 -9.38 1.83 -60.73
CA SER A 15 -9.03 3.26 -60.78
C SER A 15 -9.98 4.18 -59.99
N GLN A 16 -11.21 3.73 -59.74
CA GLN A 16 -12.20 4.42 -58.90
C GLN A 16 -11.91 4.36 -57.40
N LEU A 17 -11.01 3.50 -56.92
CA LEU A 17 -10.65 3.33 -55.51
C LEU A 17 -9.28 3.94 -55.13
N GLN A 18 -8.46 4.33 -56.11
CA GLN A 18 -7.18 5.02 -55.89
C GLN A 18 -7.41 6.50 -55.61
N PHE A 19 -6.91 7.00 -54.48
CA PHE A 19 -7.05 8.42 -54.11
C PHE A 19 -6.21 9.32 -55.01
N SER A 20 -5.03 8.87 -55.43
CA SER A 20 -4.14 9.59 -56.35
C SER A 20 -4.74 9.83 -57.74
N ALA A 21 -5.70 9.01 -58.17
CA ALA A 21 -6.38 9.15 -59.47
C ALA A 21 -7.61 10.07 -59.43
N ARG A 22 -8.02 10.52 -58.24
CA ARG A 22 -9.22 11.32 -58.02
C ARG A 22 -8.90 12.83 -58.02
N PRO A 23 -9.52 13.66 -58.88
CA PRO A 23 -9.20 15.07 -59.00
C PRO A 23 -9.28 15.85 -57.68
N GLU A 24 -10.20 15.47 -56.80
CA GLU A 24 -10.41 16.09 -55.49
C GLU A 24 -9.32 15.79 -54.46
N TRP A 25 -8.30 14.99 -54.79
CA TRP A 25 -7.13 14.71 -53.95
C TRP A 25 -5.82 15.29 -54.52
N SER A 26 -5.89 15.99 -55.65
CA SER A 26 -4.71 16.52 -56.37
C SER A 26 -3.92 17.58 -55.60
N ASP A 27 -4.52 18.21 -54.60
CA ASP A 27 -3.91 19.19 -53.69
C ASP A 27 -3.29 18.56 -52.44
N VAL A 28 -3.51 17.27 -52.19
CA VAL A 28 -3.02 16.57 -51.00
C VAL A 28 -1.77 15.76 -51.34
N VAL A 29 -0.64 16.09 -50.70
CA VAL A 29 0.59 15.32 -50.81
C VAL A 29 0.55 14.16 -49.80
N PRO A 30 0.50 12.88 -50.24
CA PRO A 30 0.47 11.74 -49.33
C PRO A 30 1.78 11.62 -48.54
N ILE A 31 1.68 11.25 -47.26
CA ILE A 31 2.85 11.10 -46.38
C ILE A 31 3.14 9.62 -46.21
N GLU A 32 4.39 9.15 -46.36
CA GLU A 32 4.76 7.73 -46.18
C GLU A 32 5.06 7.35 -44.73
N GLN A 33 4.83 6.08 -44.36
CA GLN A 33 4.98 5.64 -42.97
C GLN A 33 6.47 5.59 -42.64
N ASP A 34 6.85 6.26 -41.55
CA ASP A 34 8.23 6.27 -41.08
C ASP A 34 8.40 5.25 -39.95
N ASP A 35 8.92 4.07 -40.30
CA ASP A 35 9.26 3.01 -39.34
C ASP A 35 10.68 3.16 -38.75
N GLY A 36 11.36 4.28 -39.06
CA GLY A 36 12.74 4.55 -38.65
C GLY A 36 13.79 3.68 -39.37
N PRO A 37 15.09 3.92 -39.11
CA PRO A 37 16.18 3.24 -39.82
C PRO A 37 16.32 1.75 -39.47
N HIS A 38 15.72 1.29 -38.37
CA HIS A 38 15.85 -0.07 -37.83
C HIS A 38 14.51 -0.63 -37.37
N ALA A 39 13.55 -0.76 -38.30
CA ALA A 39 12.27 -1.40 -38.02
C ALA A 39 12.50 -2.85 -37.52
N VAL A 40 12.01 -3.15 -36.31
CA VAL A 40 12.17 -4.47 -35.66
C VAL A 40 11.44 -5.58 -36.46
N VAL A 41 10.33 -5.24 -37.13
CA VAL A 41 9.59 -6.09 -38.07
C VAL A 41 9.08 -5.20 -39.21
N LYS A 42 9.26 -5.62 -40.47
CA LYS A 42 8.63 -4.98 -41.63
C LYS A 42 7.30 -5.65 -41.92
N ILE A 43 6.21 -4.91 -41.82
CA ILE A 43 4.87 -5.41 -42.16
C ILE A 43 4.64 -5.19 -43.65
N ALA A 44 4.31 -6.26 -44.38
CA ALA A 44 3.94 -6.15 -45.78
C ALA A 44 2.50 -5.63 -45.90
N TYR A 45 2.35 -4.34 -46.18
CA TYR A 45 1.05 -3.72 -46.43
C TYR A 45 0.67 -3.82 -47.91
N SER A 46 -0.62 -4.03 -48.19
CA SER A 46 -1.15 -3.91 -49.55
C SER A 46 -0.98 -2.46 -50.06
N ASP A 47 -0.92 -2.29 -51.38
CA ASP A 47 -0.84 -0.96 -51.99
C ASP A 47 -2.05 -0.08 -51.61
N SER A 48 -3.23 -0.69 -51.48
CA SER A 48 -4.46 -0.03 -51.03
C SER A 48 -4.36 0.48 -49.59
N PHE A 49 -3.77 -0.31 -48.70
CA PHE A 49 -3.50 0.09 -47.32
C PHE A 49 -2.49 1.22 -47.29
N ARG A 50 -1.37 1.08 -48.01
CA ARG A 50 -0.31 2.10 -48.05
C ARG A 50 -0.85 3.44 -48.56
N GLU A 51 -1.53 3.46 -49.70
CA GLU A 51 -2.11 4.68 -50.26
C GLU A 51 -3.10 5.34 -49.29
N THR A 52 -4.08 4.58 -48.79
CA THR A 52 -5.12 5.10 -47.88
C THR A 52 -4.50 5.70 -46.62
N PHE A 53 -3.57 5.00 -45.97
CA PHE A 53 -2.95 5.48 -44.73
C PHE A 53 -1.95 6.61 -44.96
N ASN A 54 -1.40 6.75 -46.16
CA ASN A 54 -0.58 7.90 -46.51
C ASN A 54 -1.43 9.19 -46.61
N TYR A 55 -2.60 9.11 -47.25
CA TYR A 55 -3.55 10.22 -47.30
C TYR A 55 -4.15 10.53 -45.93
N ILE A 56 -4.45 9.51 -45.11
CA ILE A 56 -4.92 9.72 -43.73
C ILE A 56 -3.91 10.56 -42.95
N ARG A 57 -2.62 10.21 -43.03
CA ARG A 57 -1.57 10.96 -42.32
C ARG A 57 -1.42 12.38 -42.86
N ALA A 58 -1.55 12.58 -44.17
CA ALA A 58 -1.56 13.91 -44.78
C ALA A 58 -2.69 14.80 -44.24
N CYS A 59 -3.94 14.32 -44.29
CA CYS A 59 -5.09 15.06 -43.78
C CYS A 59 -5.02 15.31 -42.27
N MET A 60 -4.50 14.36 -41.50
CA MET A 60 -4.31 14.53 -40.06
C MET A 60 -3.23 15.58 -39.74
N GLN A 61 -2.13 15.63 -40.50
CA GLN A 61 -1.07 16.63 -40.31
C GLN A 61 -1.56 18.03 -40.65
N SER A 62 -2.36 18.19 -41.71
CA SER A 62 -2.97 19.48 -42.08
C SER A 62 -4.18 19.85 -41.21
N ASN A 63 -4.61 18.95 -40.30
CA ASN A 63 -5.82 19.07 -39.51
C ASN A 63 -7.06 19.37 -40.40
N GLU A 64 -7.14 18.70 -41.55
CA GLU A 64 -8.22 18.91 -42.51
C GLU A 64 -9.57 18.49 -41.92
N MET A 65 -10.60 19.33 -42.12
CA MET A 65 -11.97 19.08 -41.66
C MET A 65 -12.94 19.19 -42.85
N SER A 66 -12.94 18.18 -43.72
CA SER A 66 -13.69 18.16 -44.98
C SER A 66 -14.50 16.88 -45.16
N GLU A 67 -15.51 16.92 -46.03
CA GLU A 67 -16.29 15.73 -46.42
C GLU A 67 -15.41 14.65 -47.07
N ARG A 68 -14.45 15.04 -47.92
CA ARG A 68 -13.50 14.09 -48.53
C ARG A 68 -12.62 13.39 -47.48
N ALA A 69 -12.19 14.10 -46.43
CA ALA A 69 -11.46 13.49 -45.32
C ALA A 69 -12.34 12.52 -44.54
N LEU A 70 -13.64 12.83 -44.36
CA LEU A 70 -14.59 11.92 -43.73
C LEU A 70 -14.78 10.64 -44.57
N ASP A 71 -14.90 10.75 -45.88
CA ASP A 71 -14.98 9.58 -46.78
C ASP A 71 -13.71 8.74 -46.77
N LEU A 72 -12.54 9.38 -46.72
CA LEU A 72 -11.27 8.70 -46.57
C LEU A 72 -11.21 7.86 -45.29
N THR A 73 -11.70 8.39 -44.16
CA THR A 73 -11.75 7.60 -42.91
C THR A 73 -12.67 6.37 -43.03
N LYS A 74 -13.71 6.39 -43.85
CA LYS A 74 -14.59 5.23 -44.10
C LYS A 74 -13.81 4.07 -44.71
N VAL A 75 -12.94 4.36 -45.68
CA VAL A 75 -12.08 3.37 -46.33
C VAL A 75 -11.01 2.87 -45.35
N ALA A 76 -10.36 3.80 -44.63
CA ALA A 76 -9.33 3.45 -43.65
C ALA A 76 -9.87 2.54 -42.52
N CYS A 77 -11.08 2.80 -42.01
CA CYS A 77 -11.72 1.96 -41.00
C CYS A 77 -12.04 0.55 -41.50
N ARG A 78 -12.36 0.36 -42.78
CA ARG A 78 -12.57 -0.97 -43.36
C ARG A 78 -11.27 -1.75 -43.52
N LEU A 79 -10.19 -1.07 -43.91
CA LEU A 79 -8.87 -1.68 -44.06
C LEU A 79 -8.23 -2.02 -42.71
N ASN A 80 -8.47 -1.22 -41.67
CA ASN A 80 -7.98 -1.48 -40.32
C ASN A 80 -8.97 -1.03 -39.25
N PRO A 81 -9.97 -1.86 -38.90
CA PRO A 81 -10.96 -1.53 -37.90
C PRO A 81 -10.35 -1.37 -36.49
N ALA A 82 -9.14 -1.87 -36.25
CA ALA A 82 -8.44 -1.72 -34.97
C ALA A 82 -7.69 -0.39 -34.83
N ASN A 83 -7.64 0.45 -35.88
CA ASN A 83 -6.91 1.71 -35.82
C ASN A 83 -7.67 2.78 -35.02
N TYR A 84 -7.32 2.90 -33.73
CA TYR A 84 -7.94 3.87 -32.82
C TYR A 84 -7.81 5.32 -33.28
N THR A 85 -6.67 5.67 -33.90
CA THR A 85 -6.38 7.02 -34.38
C THR A 85 -7.36 7.45 -35.48
N VAL A 86 -7.66 6.55 -36.42
CA VAL A 86 -8.64 6.81 -37.48
C VAL A 86 -10.03 7.03 -36.89
N TRP A 87 -10.46 6.21 -35.93
CA TRP A 87 -11.76 6.39 -35.26
C TRP A 87 -11.85 7.72 -34.49
N CYS A 88 -10.77 8.14 -33.84
CA CYS A 88 -10.69 9.45 -33.20
C CYS A 88 -10.83 10.59 -34.22
N TYR A 89 -10.12 10.49 -35.35
CA TYR A 89 -10.19 11.51 -36.39
C TYR A 89 -11.57 11.57 -37.06
N ARG A 90 -12.16 10.41 -37.38
CA ARG A 90 -13.53 10.30 -37.91
C ARG A 90 -14.56 10.98 -37.01
N ARG A 91 -14.50 10.77 -35.68
CA ARG A 91 -15.39 11.46 -34.73
C ARG A 91 -15.24 12.98 -34.77
N LYS A 92 -14.01 13.49 -34.85
CA LYS A 92 -13.77 14.94 -34.96
C LYS A 92 -14.41 15.50 -36.24
N LEU A 93 -14.26 14.79 -37.36
CA LEU A 93 -14.86 15.16 -38.65
C LEU A 93 -16.40 15.18 -38.57
N LEU A 94 -17.01 14.09 -38.10
CA LEU A 94 -18.47 13.99 -37.95
C LEU A 94 -19.05 15.14 -37.12
N TYR A 95 -18.39 15.49 -36.01
CA TYR A 95 -18.87 16.55 -35.11
C TYR A 95 -18.65 17.95 -35.67
N ASN A 96 -17.54 18.17 -36.37
CA ASN A 96 -17.22 19.48 -36.94
C ASN A 96 -18.09 19.79 -38.16
N LEU A 97 -18.34 18.79 -39.01
CA LEU A 97 -19.17 18.92 -40.21
C LEU A 97 -20.68 18.91 -39.90
N GLY A 98 -21.07 18.54 -38.68
CA GLY A 98 -22.48 18.47 -38.29
C GLY A 98 -23.24 17.37 -39.02
N CYS A 99 -22.58 16.25 -39.33
CA CYS A 99 -23.17 15.12 -40.05
C CYS A 99 -24.33 14.47 -39.27
N ASP A 100 -25.27 13.84 -39.99
CA ASP A 100 -26.31 13.02 -39.37
C ASP A 100 -25.70 11.76 -38.76
N LEU A 101 -25.69 11.70 -37.43
CA LEU A 101 -25.12 10.58 -36.68
C LEU A 101 -25.96 9.29 -36.81
N ASN A 102 -27.19 9.35 -37.31
CA ASN A 102 -27.97 8.13 -37.61
C ASN A 102 -27.38 7.34 -38.78
N GLU A 103 -26.81 8.03 -39.78
CA GLU A 103 -26.05 7.38 -40.85
C GLU A 103 -24.79 6.72 -40.30
N GLU A 104 -24.12 7.38 -39.34
CA GLU A 104 -22.94 6.81 -38.69
C GLU A 104 -23.28 5.57 -37.85
N ILE A 105 -24.41 5.58 -37.13
CA ILE A 105 -24.91 4.40 -36.40
C ILE A 105 -25.12 3.20 -37.34
N THR A 106 -25.60 3.47 -38.55
CA THR A 106 -25.80 2.44 -39.58
C THR A 106 -24.45 1.90 -40.05
N PHE A 107 -23.50 2.79 -40.35
CA PHE A 107 -22.15 2.40 -40.77
C PHE A 107 -21.40 1.61 -39.69
N ILE A 108 -21.33 2.11 -38.46
CA ILE A 108 -20.64 1.41 -37.37
C ILE A 108 -21.34 0.10 -36.99
N GLY A 109 -22.66 0.01 -37.21
CA GLY A 109 -23.41 -1.24 -37.08
C GLY A 109 -22.98 -2.32 -38.07
N GLN A 110 -22.71 -1.95 -39.33
CA GLN A 110 -22.13 -2.86 -40.33
C GLN A 110 -20.71 -3.28 -39.93
N MET A 111 -19.88 -2.33 -39.53
CA MET A 111 -18.51 -2.59 -39.09
C MET A 111 -18.45 -3.56 -37.91
N ILE A 112 -19.36 -3.45 -36.94
CA ILE A 112 -19.47 -4.38 -35.81
C ILE A 112 -19.94 -5.77 -36.28
N LYS A 113 -20.90 -5.86 -37.21
CA LYS A 113 -21.35 -7.16 -37.75
C LYS A 113 -20.21 -7.90 -38.45
N GLU A 114 -19.33 -7.18 -39.13
CA GLU A 114 -18.14 -7.71 -39.79
C GLU A 114 -16.98 -7.99 -38.81
N ASN A 115 -16.85 -7.16 -37.76
CA ASN A 115 -15.73 -7.19 -36.81
C ASN A 115 -16.19 -7.22 -35.34
N PRO A 116 -16.98 -8.22 -34.92
CA PRO A 116 -17.69 -8.18 -33.63
C PRO A 116 -16.78 -8.30 -32.41
N LYS A 117 -15.52 -8.70 -32.59
CA LYS A 117 -14.50 -8.87 -31.54
C LYS A 117 -13.49 -7.72 -31.46
N ASN A 118 -13.73 -6.64 -32.19
CA ASN A 118 -12.85 -5.48 -32.22
C ASN A 118 -13.37 -4.41 -31.23
N TYR A 119 -12.59 -4.07 -30.20
CA TYR A 119 -13.09 -3.16 -29.16
C TYR A 119 -13.26 -1.71 -29.66
N GLN A 120 -12.49 -1.28 -30.65
CA GLN A 120 -12.50 0.09 -31.16
C GLN A 120 -13.84 0.43 -31.84
N VAL A 121 -14.44 -0.53 -32.55
CA VAL A 121 -15.76 -0.32 -33.19
C VAL A 121 -16.89 -0.19 -32.17
N TRP A 122 -16.82 -0.95 -31.07
CA TRP A 122 -17.79 -0.85 -29.97
C TRP A 122 -17.67 0.46 -29.20
N GLU A 123 -16.43 0.88 -28.91
CA GLU A 123 -16.16 2.16 -28.26
C GLU A 123 -16.62 3.32 -29.15
N HIS A 124 -16.41 3.23 -30.46
CA HIS A 124 -16.89 4.26 -31.37
C HIS A 124 -18.42 4.34 -31.38
N ARG A 125 -19.13 3.21 -31.48
CA ARG A 125 -20.60 3.19 -31.43
C ARG A 125 -21.11 3.82 -30.13
N ARG A 126 -20.48 3.48 -29.00
CA ARG A 126 -20.82 4.02 -27.67
C ARG A 126 -20.80 5.55 -27.69
N LEU A 127 -19.70 6.14 -28.15
CA LEU A 127 -19.52 7.59 -28.22
C LEU A 127 -20.54 8.27 -29.15
N ILE A 128 -20.93 7.60 -30.24
CA ILE A 128 -21.97 8.12 -31.15
C ILE A 128 -23.35 8.08 -30.48
N VAL A 129 -23.70 7.00 -29.79
CA VAL A 129 -24.96 6.90 -29.03
C VAL A 129 -25.03 7.92 -27.90
N GLU A 130 -23.92 8.12 -27.16
CA GLU A 130 -23.81 9.18 -26.14
C GLU A 130 -24.07 10.57 -26.74
N ARG A 131 -23.57 10.82 -27.96
CA ARG A 131 -23.75 12.09 -28.67
C ARG A 131 -25.18 12.28 -29.21
N LEU A 132 -25.80 11.22 -29.73
CA LEU A 132 -27.18 11.23 -30.22
C LEU A 132 -28.19 11.47 -29.09
N GLY A 133 -27.90 10.99 -27.88
CA GLY A 133 -28.75 11.17 -26.71
C GLY A 133 -30.01 10.29 -26.71
N HIS A 134 -30.15 9.35 -27.65
CA HIS A 134 -31.24 8.37 -27.69
C HIS A 134 -30.73 6.97 -28.06
N THR A 135 -31.49 5.94 -27.68
CA THR A 135 -31.07 4.52 -27.74
C THR A 135 -31.94 3.66 -28.67
N ALA A 136 -32.62 4.30 -29.63
CA ALA A 136 -33.49 3.61 -30.59
C ALA A 136 -32.77 2.41 -31.25
N ASN A 137 -33.40 1.24 -31.20
CA ASN A 137 -32.93 -0.03 -31.78
C ASN A 137 -31.62 -0.61 -31.21
N GLU A 138 -30.99 0.00 -30.20
CA GLU A 138 -29.72 -0.49 -29.65
C GLU A 138 -29.86 -1.88 -29.01
N LEU A 139 -30.92 -2.10 -28.21
CA LEU A 139 -31.16 -3.41 -27.60
C LEU A 139 -31.48 -4.48 -28.65
N THR A 140 -32.21 -4.14 -29.71
CA THR A 140 -32.49 -5.06 -30.84
C THR A 140 -31.22 -5.41 -31.59
N PHE A 141 -30.39 -4.41 -31.90
CA PHE A 141 -29.08 -4.62 -32.52
C PHE A 141 -28.19 -5.54 -31.68
N LEU A 142 -28.17 -5.35 -30.35
CA LEU A 142 -27.42 -6.22 -29.45
C LEU A 142 -27.98 -7.63 -29.41
N SER A 143 -29.30 -7.80 -29.43
CA SER A 143 -29.93 -9.12 -29.52
C SER A 143 -29.48 -9.86 -30.79
N ASP A 144 -29.48 -9.20 -31.95
CA ASP A 144 -28.99 -9.79 -33.21
C ASP A 144 -27.53 -10.28 -33.12
N ILE A 145 -26.67 -9.51 -32.43
CA ILE A 145 -25.24 -9.86 -32.27
C ILE A 145 -25.09 -11.02 -31.28
N ILE A 146 -25.81 -10.99 -30.15
CA ILE A 146 -25.74 -12.02 -29.11
C ILE A 146 -26.36 -13.34 -29.60
N GLU A 147 -27.40 -13.31 -30.43
CA GLU A 147 -27.95 -14.52 -31.05
C GLU A 147 -26.94 -15.23 -31.95
N ARG A 148 -26.08 -14.47 -32.64
CA ARG A 148 -25.01 -15.02 -33.50
C ARG A 148 -23.80 -15.51 -32.69
N ASP A 149 -23.44 -14.78 -31.64
CA ASP A 149 -22.34 -15.13 -30.73
C ASP A 149 -22.74 -14.81 -29.28
N SER A 150 -23.33 -15.81 -28.62
CA SER A 150 -23.86 -15.67 -27.26
C SER A 150 -22.80 -15.37 -26.20
N LYS A 151 -21.51 -15.54 -26.55
CA LYS A 151 -20.36 -15.30 -25.69
C LYS A 151 -19.59 -14.03 -26.08
N ASN A 152 -20.13 -13.19 -26.97
CA ASN A 152 -19.48 -11.94 -27.35
C ASN A 152 -19.40 -10.99 -26.16
N TYR A 153 -18.21 -10.93 -25.55
CA TYR A 153 -17.93 -10.11 -24.37
C TYR A 153 -18.18 -8.61 -24.62
N HIS A 154 -17.83 -8.10 -25.80
CA HIS A 154 -18.01 -6.68 -26.11
C HIS A 154 -19.49 -6.30 -26.25
N ALA A 155 -20.30 -7.18 -26.86
CA ALA A 155 -21.74 -6.98 -26.95
C ALA A 155 -22.39 -6.96 -25.55
N TRP A 156 -22.01 -7.89 -24.67
CA TRP A 156 -22.49 -7.91 -23.29
C TRP A 156 -22.05 -6.70 -22.48
N GLN A 157 -20.78 -6.30 -22.58
CA GLN A 157 -20.25 -5.10 -21.91
C GLN A 157 -20.99 -3.83 -22.38
N TYR A 158 -21.22 -3.71 -23.69
CA TYR A 158 -21.96 -2.60 -24.28
C TYR A 158 -23.42 -2.61 -23.81
N ARG A 159 -24.08 -3.78 -23.78
CA ARG A 159 -25.46 -3.92 -23.26
C ARG A 159 -25.56 -3.49 -21.81
N GLN A 160 -24.65 -3.93 -20.95
CA GLN A 160 -24.62 -3.54 -19.54
C GLN A 160 -24.41 -2.04 -19.35
N TRP A 161 -23.51 -1.42 -20.14
CA TRP A 161 -23.34 0.03 -20.17
C TRP A 161 -24.66 0.72 -20.57
N LEU A 162 -25.27 0.30 -21.68
CA LEU A 162 -26.50 0.89 -22.20
C LEU A 162 -27.65 0.84 -21.18
N LEU A 163 -27.85 -0.32 -20.54
CA LEU A 163 -28.86 -0.51 -19.49
C LEU A 163 -28.65 0.44 -18.31
N LYS A 164 -27.39 0.58 -17.84
CA LYS A 164 -27.05 1.47 -16.71
C LYS A 164 -27.20 2.94 -17.05
N THR A 165 -26.73 3.34 -18.22
CA THR A 165 -26.69 4.75 -18.61
C THR A 165 -28.08 5.30 -18.96
N TYR A 166 -28.93 4.47 -19.56
CA TYR A 166 -30.25 4.91 -20.04
C TYR A 166 -31.44 4.26 -19.32
N SER A 167 -31.18 3.54 -18.23
CA SER A 167 -32.20 2.88 -17.39
C SER A 167 -33.16 1.95 -18.15
N LEU A 168 -32.66 1.22 -19.14
CA LEU A 168 -33.47 0.38 -20.05
C LEU A 168 -33.79 -1.01 -19.49
N TRP A 169 -34.22 -1.11 -18.24
CA TRP A 169 -34.31 -2.38 -17.51
C TRP A 169 -35.59 -3.20 -17.72
N SER A 170 -36.65 -2.59 -18.25
CA SER A 170 -38.04 -3.07 -18.11
C SER A 170 -38.30 -4.49 -18.62
N ASP A 171 -37.61 -4.93 -19.68
CA ASP A 171 -37.79 -6.25 -20.29
C ASP A 171 -36.53 -7.14 -20.24
N GLU A 172 -35.47 -6.65 -19.57
CA GLU A 172 -34.17 -7.31 -19.61
C GLU A 172 -34.18 -8.67 -18.92
N LEU A 173 -34.94 -8.81 -17.83
CA LEU A 173 -35.04 -10.09 -17.13
C LEU A 173 -35.78 -11.15 -17.97
N ASN A 174 -36.82 -10.75 -18.73
CA ASN A 174 -37.53 -11.64 -19.64
C ASN A 174 -36.65 -12.06 -20.81
N TYR A 175 -35.87 -11.12 -21.36
CA TYR A 175 -34.88 -11.40 -22.40
C TYR A 175 -33.85 -12.44 -21.92
N VAL A 176 -33.28 -12.25 -20.73
CA VAL A 176 -32.33 -13.20 -20.14
C VAL A 176 -32.99 -14.56 -19.88
N GLU A 177 -34.23 -14.57 -19.42
CA GLU A 177 -34.97 -15.81 -19.20
C GLU A 177 -35.24 -16.57 -20.50
N HIS A 178 -35.55 -15.87 -21.60
CA HIS A 178 -35.65 -16.48 -22.93
C HIS A 178 -34.33 -17.13 -23.35
N LEU A 179 -33.19 -16.44 -23.17
CA LEU A 179 -31.88 -17.00 -23.48
C LEU A 179 -31.58 -18.26 -22.66
N LEU A 180 -31.94 -18.27 -21.37
CA LEU A 180 -31.75 -19.43 -20.49
C LEU A 180 -32.74 -20.57 -20.75
N ARG A 181 -33.90 -20.27 -21.33
CA ARG A 181 -34.84 -21.28 -21.81
C ARG A 181 -34.31 -21.99 -23.05
N ASP A 182 -33.69 -21.23 -23.96
CA ASP A 182 -33.17 -21.75 -25.22
C ASP A 182 -31.83 -22.46 -25.04
N ASP A 183 -30.94 -21.91 -24.21
CA ASP A 183 -29.69 -22.53 -23.77
C ASP A 183 -29.46 -22.32 -22.27
N ILE A 184 -29.83 -23.34 -21.49
CA ILE A 184 -29.62 -23.34 -20.04
C ILE A 184 -28.14 -23.22 -19.64
N ARG A 185 -27.19 -23.62 -20.50
CA ARG A 185 -25.74 -23.57 -20.25
C ARG A 185 -25.11 -22.23 -20.68
N ASN A 186 -25.92 -21.26 -21.09
CA ASN A 186 -25.45 -19.93 -21.45
C ASN A 186 -24.95 -19.16 -20.22
N ASN A 187 -23.65 -19.28 -19.94
CA ASN A 187 -22.98 -18.61 -18.82
C ASN A 187 -23.16 -17.07 -18.82
N SER A 188 -23.19 -16.45 -20.01
CA SER A 188 -23.33 -15.00 -20.14
C SER A 188 -24.74 -14.55 -19.78
N ALA A 189 -25.77 -15.33 -20.13
CA ALA A 189 -27.14 -15.09 -19.69
C ALA A 189 -27.30 -15.26 -18.17
N TRP A 190 -26.67 -16.26 -17.55
CA TRP A 190 -26.65 -16.39 -16.09
C TRP A 190 -26.00 -15.18 -15.39
N ASN A 191 -24.85 -14.73 -15.91
CA ASN A 191 -24.18 -13.53 -15.41
C ASN A 191 -25.05 -12.28 -15.59
N GLN A 192 -25.70 -12.14 -16.75
CA GLN A 192 -26.59 -11.02 -17.02
C GLN A 192 -27.80 -11.03 -16.09
N ARG A 193 -28.39 -12.19 -15.79
CA ARG A 193 -29.50 -12.31 -14.82
C ARG A 193 -29.09 -11.72 -13.47
N TYR A 194 -27.91 -12.11 -12.99
CA TYR A 194 -27.37 -11.63 -11.72
C TYR A 194 -27.15 -10.12 -11.77
N PHE A 195 -26.53 -9.62 -12.84
CA PHE A 195 -26.29 -8.21 -13.07
C PHE A 195 -27.58 -7.37 -13.04
N VAL A 196 -28.63 -7.84 -13.73
CA VAL A 196 -29.93 -7.15 -13.80
C VAL A 196 -30.53 -7.01 -12.42
N ILE A 197 -30.58 -8.09 -11.64
CA ILE A 197 -31.16 -8.05 -10.29
C ILE A 197 -30.35 -7.14 -9.37
N ALA A 198 -29.01 -7.24 -9.41
CA ALA A 198 -28.13 -6.41 -8.60
C ALA A 198 -28.30 -4.89 -8.84
N HIS A 199 -28.73 -4.50 -10.05
CA HIS A 199 -28.90 -3.09 -10.44
C HIS A 199 -30.36 -2.62 -10.51
N THR A 200 -31.33 -3.51 -10.23
CA THR A 200 -32.77 -3.16 -10.29
C THR A 200 -33.46 -3.40 -8.95
N THR A 201 -33.89 -4.63 -8.69
CA THR A 201 -34.66 -4.98 -7.48
C THR A 201 -33.77 -5.16 -6.25
N GLY A 202 -32.48 -5.41 -6.46
CA GLY A 202 -31.55 -5.87 -5.43
C GLY A 202 -31.87 -7.30 -4.97
N PHE A 203 -30.99 -7.84 -4.14
CA PHE A 203 -31.15 -9.17 -3.53
C PHE A 203 -31.87 -9.06 -2.18
N LYS A 204 -33.13 -8.57 -2.20
CA LYS A 204 -34.01 -8.60 -1.02
C LYS A 204 -34.53 -10.03 -0.80
N ASP A 205 -34.91 -10.37 0.42
CA ASP A 205 -35.38 -11.72 0.77
C ASP A 205 -36.48 -12.24 -0.18
N GLU A 206 -37.49 -11.44 -0.52
CA GLU A 206 -38.56 -11.82 -1.47
C GLU A 206 -38.05 -12.12 -2.90
N ILE A 207 -37.00 -11.41 -3.33
CA ILE A 207 -36.38 -11.61 -4.64
C ILE A 207 -35.49 -12.85 -4.60
N ILE A 208 -34.73 -13.05 -3.52
CA ILE A 208 -33.91 -14.24 -3.31
C ILE A 208 -34.79 -15.48 -3.37
N GLU A 209 -35.93 -15.51 -2.67
CA GLU A 209 -36.84 -16.67 -2.68
C GLU A 209 -37.34 -17.00 -4.10
N ARG A 210 -37.73 -15.98 -4.88
CA ARG A 210 -38.11 -16.15 -6.29
C ARG A 210 -36.95 -16.69 -7.13
N GLU A 211 -35.74 -16.20 -6.91
CA GLU A 211 -34.55 -16.62 -7.65
C GLU A 211 -34.06 -18.01 -7.24
N LEU A 212 -34.26 -18.41 -5.98
CA LEU A 212 -34.06 -19.78 -5.52
C LEU A 212 -35.01 -20.73 -6.26
N ASP A 213 -36.30 -20.43 -6.30
CA ASP A 213 -37.28 -21.24 -7.07
C ASP A 213 -36.89 -21.37 -8.55
N PHE A 214 -36.35 -20.29 -9.14
CA PHE A 214 -35.88 -20.30 -10.52
C PHE A 214 -34.66 -21.19 -10.69
N VAL A 215 -33.58 -20.95 -9.93
CA VAL A 215 -32.31 -21.65 -10.11
C VAL A 215 -32.40 -23.12 -9.70
N GLU A 216 -33.17 -23.46 -8.66
CA GLU A 216 -33.42 -24.84 -8.23
C GLU A 216 -34.03 -25.67 -9.37
N LYS A 217 -35.08 -25.15 -10.04
CA LYS A 217 -35.68 -25.79 -11.22
C LYS A 217 -34.71 -25.95 -12.38
N ARG A 218 -33.79 -25.00 -12.59
CA ARG A 218 -32.77 -25.10 -13.65
C ARG A 218 -31.69 -26.12 -13.30
N ILE A 219 -31.27 -26.19 -12.04
CA ILE A 219 -30.32 -27.20 -11.55
C ILE A 219 -30.91 -28.60 -11.70
N GLU A 220 -32.20 -28.80 -11.38
CA GLU A 220 -32.86 -30.10 -11.56
C GLU A 220 -32.88 -30.56 -13.02
N LEU A 221 -33.02 -29.64 -13.96
CA LEU A 221 -33.02 -29.94 -15.40
C LEU A 221 -31.61 -30.19 -15.94
N CYS A 222 -30.59 -29.48 -15.44
CA CYS A 222 -29.22 -29.54 -15.94
C CYS A 222 -28.22 -29.44 -14.77
N PRO A 223 -28.06 -30.52 -13.97
CA PRO A 223 -27.27 -30.49 -12.74
C PRO A 223 -25.76 -30.33 -12.99
N ASP A 224 -25.30 -30.64 -14.20
CA ASP A 224 -23.91 -30.50 -14.64
C ASP A 224 -23.58 -29.09 -15.18
N ASN A 225 -24.48 -28.12 -15.03
CA ASN A 225 -24.25 -26.74 -15.42
C ASN A 225 -23.65 -25.90 -14.28
N GLU A 226 -22.34 -25.65 -14.33
CA GLU A 226 -21.62 -24.85 -13.33
C GLU A 226 -22.19 -23.44 -13.15
N SER A 227 -22.77 -22.84 -14.20
CA SER A 227 -23.28 -21.46 -14.14
C SER A 227 -24.52 -21.33 -13.26
N ALA A 228 -25.39 -22.33 -13.23
CA ALA A 228 -26.56 -22.34 -12.34
C ALA A 228 -26.12 -22.45 -10.86
N TRP A 229 -25.14 -23.30 -10.56
CA TRP A 229 -24.56 -23.41 -9.21
C TRP A 229 -23.81 -22.14 -8.78
N ASN A 230 -23.06 -21.51 -9.69
CA ASN A 230 -22.43 -20.21 -9.44
C ASN A 230 -23.44 -19.10 -9.19
N TYR A 231 -24.56 -19.11 -9.91
CA TYR A 231 -25.65 -18.17 -9.69
C TYR A 231 -26.28 -18.36 -8.31
N LEU A 232 -26.59 -19.61 -7.93
CA LEU A 232 -27.06 -19.96 -6.59
C LEU A 232 -26.09 -19.46 -5.51
N ARG A 233 -24.79 -19.74 -5.64
CA ARG A 233 -23.73 -19.19 -4.77
C ARG A 233 -23.81 -17.67 -4.65
N GLY A 234 -23.95 -16.98 -5.78
CA GLY A 234 -23.95 -15.52 -5.84
C GLY A 234 -25.12 -14.90 -5.09
N ILE A 235 -26.34 -15.38 -5.33
CA ILE A 235 -27.56 -14.77 -4.73
C ILE A 235 -27.68 -15.04 -3.23
N VAL A 236 -27.18 -16.20 -2.77
CA VAL A 236 -27.26 -16.63 -1.36
C VAL A 236 -26.35 -15.81 -0.43
N ARG A 237 -25.33 -15.12 -0.98
CA ARG A 237 -24.44 -14.23 -0.21
C ARG A 237 -25.10 -12.97 0.35
N PHE A 238 -26.27 -12.57 -0.18
CA PHE A 238 -26.94 -11.32 0.18
C PHE A 238 -28.15 -11.51 1.10
N ARG A 239 -28.42 -12.73 1.54
CA ARG A 239 -29.57 -13.05 2.39
C ARG A 239 -29.38 -12.53 3.83
N SER A 240 -30.50 -12.23 4.50
CA SER A 240 -30.50 -12.00 5.94
C SER A 240 -30.17 -13.29 6.71
N VAL A 241 -29.64 -13.17 7.94
CA VAL A 241 -29.30 -14.31 8.84
C VAL A 241 -30.49 -15.27 9.07
N ASN A 242 -31.71 -14.82 8.76
CA ASN A 242 -32.96 -15.55 9.00
C ASN A 242 -33.42 -16.44 7.81
N LEU A 243 -32.80 -16.36 6.63
CA LEU A 243 -33.04 -17.30 5.53
C LEU A 243 -32.11 -18.51 5.68
N ASN A 244 -32.52 -19.41 6.57
CA ASN A 244 -31.78 -20.58 7.05
C ASN A 244 -31.12 -21.38 5.90
N ASP A 245 -29.83 -21.69 6.05
CA ASP A 245 -29.09 -22.72 5.30
C ASP A 245 -29.86 -24.02 5.13
N GLN A 246 -30.80 -24.28 6.02
CA GLN A 246 -31.70 -25.41 5.97
C GLN A 246 -32.50 -25.54 4.66
N ARG A 247 -32.98 -24.47 4.01
CA ARG A 247 -33.73 -24.60 2.73
C ARG A 247 -32.82 -25.20 1.65
N ILE A 248 -31.66 -24.58 1.45
CA ILE A 248 -30.69 -24.96 0.43
C ILE A 248 -30.07 -26.32 0.76
N TRP A 249 -29.78 -26.56 2.03
CA TRP A 249 -29.35 -27.85 2.52
C TRP A 249 -30.39 -28.93 2.23
N ASN A 250 -31.67 -28.69 2.53
CA ASN A 250 -32.75 -29.63 2.23
C ASN A 250 -32.88 -29.89 0.72
N PHE A 251 -32.73 -28.86 -0.12
CA PHE A 251 -32.70 -29.02 -1.57
C PHE A 251 -31.54 -29.91 -2.02
N CYS A 252 -30.31 -29.60 -1.57
CA CYS A 252 -29.11 -30.38 -1.90
C CYS A 252 -29.21 -31.81 -1.38
N GLN A 253 -29.69 -32.00 -0.15
CA GLN A 253 -29.89 -33.30 0.47
C GLN A 253 -30.93 -34.13 -0.28
N ASN A 254 -32.04 -33.51 -0.73
CA ASN A 254 -33.03 -34.19 -1.56
C ASN A 254 -32.41 -34.66 -2.89
N LEU A 255 -31.67 -33.79 -3.58
CA LEU A 255 -30.95 -34.19 -4.80
C LEU A 255 -29.95 -35.32 -4.53
N TYR A 256 -29.22 -35.24 -3.41
CA TYR A 256 -28.24 -36.25 -3.01
C TYR A 256 -28.90 -37.61 -2.79
N GLU A 257 -29.97 -37.68 -1.99
CA GLU A 257 -30.63 -38.92 -1.59
C GLU A 257 -31.51 -39.51 -2.70
N ASN A 258 -32.25 -38.68 -3.42
CA ASN A 258 -33.28 -39.14 -4.36
C ASN A 258 -32.81 -39.19 -5.82
N LYS A 259 -31.75 -38.45 -6.18
CA LYS A 259 -31.23 -38.46 -7.54
C LYS A 259 -29.85 -39.11 -7.57
N PHE A 260 -28.87 -38.54 -6.88
CA PHE A 260 -27.48 -38.99 -6.95
C PHE A 260 -27.27 -40.41 -6.39
N GLN A 261 -27.77 -40.73 -5.19
CA GLN A 261 -27.61 -42.08 -4.61
C GLN A 261 -28.34 -43.19 -5.38
N LYS A 262 -29.34 -42.84 -6.19
CA LYS A 262 -30.14 -43.80 -6.99
C LYS A 262 -29.67 -43.91 -8.45
N ASP A 263 -28.78 -43.03 -8.89
CA ASP A 263 -28.25 -42.98 -10.25
C ASP A 263 -27.02 -43.89 -10.38
N ASN A 264 -27.24 -45.14 -10.80
CA ASN A 264 -26.16 -46.13 -10.92
C ASN A 264 -25.31 -46.00 -12.18
N PHE A 265 -25.67 -45.13 -13.14
CA PHE A 265 -25.08 -45.13 -14.48
C PHE A 265 -24.42 -43.82 -14.90
N ASN A 266 -24.73 -42.65 -14.29
CA ASN A 266 -24.12 -41.37 -14.67
C ASN A 266 -23.83 -40.40 -13.51
N ASN A 267 -23.02 -40.83 -12.54
CA ASN A 267 -22.71 -40.02 -11.35
C ASN A 267 -21.87 -38.74 -11.60
N GLN A 268 -21.28 -38.56 -12.78
CA GLN A 268 -20.42 -37.40 -13.09
C GLN A 268 -21.20 -36.08 -13.22
N GLN A 269 -22.49 -36.14 -13.59
CA GLN A 269 -23.33 -34.94 -13.73
C GLN A 269 -23.58 -34.22 -12.40
N TRP A 270 -23.41 -34.92 -11.27
CA TRP A 270 -23.69 -34.41 -9.92
C TRP A 270 -22.46 -33.81 -9.21
N LYS A 271 -21.33 -33.61 -9.92
CA LYS A 271 -20.10 -33.08 -9.33
C LYS A 271 -20.29 -31.72 -8.65
N PHE A 272 -21.11 -30.85 -9.23
CA PHE A 272 -21.36 -29.52 -8.68
C PHE A 272 -22.28 -29.55 -7.45
N LEU A 273 -23.21 -30.51 -7.38
CA LEU A 273 -23.97 -30.78 -6.16
C LEU A 273 -23.03 -31.16 -5.01
N LEU A 274 -22.13 -32.12 -5.24
CA LEU A 274 -21.22 -32.57 -4.17
C LEU A 274 -20.26 -31.45 -3.75
N ALA A 275 -19.71 -30.71 -4.71
CA ALA A 275 -18.86 -29.56 -4.45
C ALA A 275 -19.58 -28.50 -3.60
N TYR A 276 -20.83 -28.20 -3.94
CA TYR A 276 -21.62 -27.20 -3.21
C TYR A 276 -22.04 -27.69 -1.82
N MET A 277 -22.35 -28.99 -1.65
CA MET A 277 -22.58 -29.57 -0.33
C MET A 277 -21.35 -29.50 0.58
N ILE A 278 -20.14 -29.66 0.02
CA ILE A 278 -18.89 -29.47 0.78
C ILE A 278 -18.79 -28.03 1.28
N GLU A 279 -19.07 -27.04 0.44
CA GLU A 279 -19.08 -25.62 0.82
C GLU A 279 -20.06 -25.37 1.98
N LEU A 280 -21.31 -25.87 1.87
CA LEU A 280 -22.31 -25.72 2.94
C LEU A 280 -21.90 -26.38 4.27
N LEU A 281 -21.18 -27.50 4.21
CA LEU A 281 -20.70 -28.20 5.40
C LEU A 281 -19.49 -27.50 6.04
N ILE A 282 -18.65 -26.84 5.23
CA ILE A 282 -17.52 -26.03 5.69
C ILE A 282 -18.03 -24.76 6.38
N ASP A 283 -19.06 -24.12 5.82
CA ASP A 283 -19.64 -22.89 6.34
C ASP A 283 -20.53 -23.10 7.60
N ASP A 284 -20.79 -24.35 8.00
CA ASP A 284 -21.60 -24.69 9.18
C ASP A 284 -20.80 -24.62 10.49
N ASP A 285 -20.84 -23.45 11.14
CA ASP A 285 -20.11 -23.13 12.38
C ASP A 285 -20.65 -23.79 13.67
N ARG A 286 -21.69 -24.62 13.58
CA ARG A 286 -22.27 -25.31 14.76
C ARG A 286 -21.31 -26.36 15.31
N LYS A 287 -20.78 -26.11 16.51
CA LYS A 287 -19.75 -26.95 17.17
C LYS A 287 -20.16 -28.41 17.30
N GLU A 288 -21.44 -28.68 17.56
CA GLU A 288 -21.98 -30.02 17.73
C GLU A 288 -22.00 -30.84 16.43
N LYS A 289 -21.95 -30.19 15.26
CA LYS A 289 -21.95 -30.85 13.94
C LYS A 289 -20.59 -31.00 13.31
N GLN A 290 -19.56 -30.32 13.82
CA GLN A 290 -18.23 -30.25 13.21
C GLN A 290 -17.60 -31.62 12.90
N GLU A 291 -17.67 -32.58 13.82
CA GLU A 291 -17.13 -33.93 13.58
C GLU A 291 -17.95 -34.76 12.59
N GLU A 292 -19.26 -34.53 12.52
CA GLU A 292 -20.14 -35.15 11.52
C GLU A 292 -19.88 -34.55 10.12
N ASN A 293 -19.81 -33.22 10.05
CA ASN A 293 -19.53 -32.48 8.82
C ASN A 293 -18.18 -32.87 8.24
N LYS A 294 -17.10 -32.95 9.05
CA LYS A 294 -15.78 -33.43 8.60
C LYS A 294 -15.83 -34.82 7.97
N LYS A 295 -16.55 -35.76 8.58
CA LYS A 295 -16.71 -37.12 8.02
C LYS A 295 -17.44 -37.09 6.69
N MET A 296 -18.50 -36.31 6.59
CA MET A 296 -19.27 -36.16 5.36
C MET A 296 -18.43 -35.50 4.26
N ILE A 297 -17.74 -34.39 4.55
CA ILE A 297 -16.88 -33.71 3.59
C ILE A 297 -15.77 -34.65 3.10
N ASN A 298 -15.15 -35.41 4.01
CA ASN A 298 -14.12 -36.37 3.63
C ASN A 298 -14.66 -37.43 2.63
N ASN A 299 -15.86 -37.97 2.90
CA ASN A 299 -16.52 -38.91 2.00
C ASN A 299 -16.83 -38.28 0.63
N LEU A 300 -17.37 -37.06 0.62
CA LEU A 300 -17.71 -36.34 -0.62
C LEU A 300 -16.45 -36.04 -1.45
N CYS A 301 -15.38 -35.57 -0.82
CA CYS A 301 -14.11 -35.28 -1.48
C CYS A 301 -13.47 -36.55 -2.04
N GLU A 302 -13.51 -37.68 -1.33
CA GLU A 302 -12.99 -38.95 -1.83
C GLU A 302 -13.76 -39.41 -3.08
N ARG A 303 -15.11 -39.32 -3.04
CA ARG A 303 -15.95 -39.65 -4.21
C ARG A 303 -15.67 -38.73 -5.40
N LEU A 304 -15.51 -37.42 -5.16
CA LEU A 304 -15.10 -36.46 -6.18
C LEU A 304 -13.72 -36.77 -6.76
N ALA A 305 -12.72 -37.01 -5.90
CA ALA A 305 -11.35 -37.28 -6.29
C ALA A 305 -11.17 -38.57 -7.11
N VAL A 306 -11.95 -39.60 -6.81
CA VAL A 306 -11.76 -40.95 -7.36
C VAL A 306 -12.74 -41.28 -8.48
N GLN A 307 -14.02 -40.89 -8.34
CA GLN A 307 -15.09 -41.44 -9.18
C GLN A 307 -15.78 -40.38 -10.06
N ILE A 308 -15.91 -39.14 -9.58
CA ILE A 308 -16.84 -38.15 -10.17
C ILE A 308 -16.12 -37.01 -10.88
N ASP A 309 -15.03 -36.50 -10.32
CA ASP A 309 -14.22 -35.41 -10.89
C ASP A 309 -12.71 -35.65 -10.72
N PRO A 310 -12.18 -36.72 -11.35
CA PRO A 310 -10.77 -37.09 -11.23
C PRO A 310 -9.82 -36.04 -11.84
N ILE A 311 -10.31 -35.18 -12.73
CA ILE A 311 -9.53 -34.07 -13.31
C ILE A 311 -9.10 -33.10 -12.21
N ARG A 312 -9.98 -32.82 -11.24
CA ARG A 312 -9.69 -31.96 -10.09
C ARG A 312 -9.28 -32.76 -8.84
N LYS A 313 -8.81 -34.01 -8.98
CA LYS A 313 -8.39 -34.87 -7.86
C LYS A 313 -7.50 -34.15 -6.85
N LYS A 314 -6.47 -33.43 -7.31
CA LYS A 314 -5.55 -32.70 -6.42
C LYS A 314 -6.25 -31.59 -5.64
N TYR A 315 -7.27 -30.94 -6.22
CA TYR A 315 -8.07 -29.95 -5.52
C TYR A 315 -8.91 -30.59 -4.42
N TRP A 316 -9.58 -31.72 -4.70
CA TRP A 316 -10.38 -32.42 -3.69
C TRP A 316 -9.53 -33.00 -2.56
N GLN A 317 -8.33 -33.51 -2.88
CA GLN A 317 -7.33 -33.93 -1.89
C GLN A 317 -6.85 -32.75 -1.05
N TYR A 318 -6.59 -31.60 -1.68
CA TYR A 318 -6.26 -30.37 -0.95
C TYR A 318 -7.39 -29.97 0.01
N ILE A 319 -8.66 -30.00 -0.40
CA ILE A 319 -9.79 -29.71 0.49
C ILE A 319 -9.86 -30.70 1.67
N GLN A 320 -9.58 -32.01 1.45
CA GLN A 320 -9.44 -32.99 2.54
C GLN A 320 -8.30 -32.64 3.48
N GLU A 321 -7.14 -32.30 2.93
CA GLU A 321 -5.96 -31.88 3.69
C GLU A 321 -6.28 -30.62 4.52
N GLN A 322 -7.03 -29.64 4.00
CA GLN A 322 -7.46 -28.45 4.76
C GLN A 322 -8.36 -28.75 5.97
N LEU A 323 -8.99 -29.93 6.05
CA LEU A 323 -9.89 -30.31 7.15
C LEU A 323 -9.19 -31.12 8.25
N PHE A 324 -8.11 -31.82 7.89
CA PHE A 324 -7.30 -32.65 8.79
C PHE A 324 -5.98 -32.00 9.18
N GLU A 325 -5.45 -31.13 8.34
CA GLU A 325 -4.58 -30.06 8.76
C GLU A 325 -5.48 -28.92 9.20
N SER A 326 -5.53 -28.65 10.50
CA SER A 326 -5.68 -27.25 10.85
C SER A 326 -4.56 -26.53 10.09
N LYS A 327 -4.88 -25.75 9.05
CA LYS A 327 -4.03 -24.62 8.71
C LYS A 327 -4.11 -23.65 9.89
N SER A 328 -3.47 -24.04 10.99
CA SER A 328 -2.40 -23.23 11.54
C SER A 328 -1.58 -22.80 10.34
N ILE A 329 -1.92 -21.65 9.76
CA ILE A 329 -1.01 -20.96 8.87
C ILE A 329 0.14 -20.61 9.81
N ARG A 330 1.12 -21.51 9.87
CA ARG A 330 2.28 -21.35 10.74
C ARG A 330 2.92 -20.06 10.30
N ALA A 331 3.17 -19.19 11.27
CA ALA A 331 3.94 -17.99 11.00
C ALA A 331 5.21 -18.32 10.22
N ALA A 332 5.56 -17.45 9.28
CA ALA A 332 6.90 -17.44 8.75
C ALA A 332 7.83 -16.94 9.86
N ASN A 333 8.76 -17.78 10.29
CA ASN A 333 9.79 -17.34 11.20
C ASN A 333 10.82 -16.53 10.40
N VAL A 334 10.84 -15.21 10.61
CA VAL A 334 11.61 -14.26 9.80
C VAL A 334 12.69 -13.56 10.62
N ASN A 335 13.79 -13.22 9.95
CA ASN A 335 14.88 -12.40 10.47
C ASN A 335 14.89 -11.01 9.83
N THR A 336 13.73 -10.53 9.38
CA THR A 336 13.59 -9.25 8.69
C THR A 336 12.42 -8.46 9.26
N PHE A 337 12.42 -7.14 9.05
CA PHE A 337 11.34 -6.23 9.41
C PHE A 337 11.21 -5.10 8.38
N TYR A 338 10.04 -4.47 8.30
CA TYR A 338 9.84 -3.25 7.50
C TYR A 338 10.27 -2.01 8.30
N ASN A 339 11.06 -1.13 7.67
CA ASN A 339 11.78 -0.07 8.38
C ASN A 339 10.91 1.13 8.80
N VAL A 340 10.13 0.94 9.86
CA VAL A 340 9.50 1.95 10.71
C VAL A 340 9.52 1.42 12.14
N ILE A 341 10.29 2.05 13.03
CA ILE A 341 10.43 1.62 14.43
C ILE A 341 9.60 2.46 15.42
N ALA A 342 9.04 3.58 14.94
CA ALA A 342 7.95 4.33 15.58
C ALA A 342 7.18 5.10 14.51
N GLN A 343 5.85 4.94 14.47
CA GLN A 343 5.00 5.61 13.48
C GLN A 343 4.90 7.13 13.70
N ASP A 344 5.15 7.58 14.93
CA ASP A 344 5.22 8.98 15.30
C ASP A 344 6.44 9.26 16.15
N GLY A 345 7.25 10.22 15.72
CA GLY A 345 8.42 10.61 16.48
C GLY A 345 9.33 11.56 15.73
N ALA A 346 9.95 12.41 16.54
CA ALA A 346 10.85 13.46 16.14
C ALA A 346 12.10 13.38 17.01
N ASP A 347 13.24 13.73 16.41
CA ASP A 347 14.52 13.89 17.10
C ASP A 347 14.91 12.66 17.96
N PRO A 348 15.03 11.48 17.33
CA PRO A 348 15.23 10.22 18.06
C PRO A 348 16.67 10.09 18.56
N TRP A 349 16.79 9.83 19.85
CA TRP A 349 18.05 9.48 20.50
C TRP A 349 17.98 8.07 21.09
N VAL A 350 18.98 7.23 20.81
CA VAL A 350 19.04 5.85 21.29
C VAL A 350 20.43 5.52 21.83
N TYR A 351 20.47 5.04 23.05
CA TYR A 351 21.69 4.57 23.73
C TYR A 351 21.53 3.11 24.15
N LYS A 352 22.40 2.24 23.65
CA LYS A 352 22.52 0.85 24.14
C LYS A 352 23.39 0.83 25.39
N HIS A 353 22.84 0.37 26.51
CA HIS A 353 23.58 0.22 27.74
C HIS A 353 24.10 -1.20 27.94
N THR A 354 25.09 -1.35 28.84
CA THR A 354 25.79 -2.60 29.13
C THR A 354 24.93 -3.61 29.89
N ASP A 355 23.80 -3.19 30.43
CA ASP A 355 22.79 -4.09 31.01
C ASP A 355 21.92 -4.79 29.95
N GLY A 356 22.15 -4.48 28.67
CA GLY A 356 21.46 -5.02 27.52
C GLY A 356 20.13 -4.33 27.18
N TRP A 357 19.83 -3.18 27.77
CA TRP A 357 18.70 -2.34 27.38
C TRP A 357 19.13 -1.27 26.37
N TYR A 358 18.25 -0.99 25.42
CA TYR A 358 18.24 0.29 24.73
C TYR A 358 17.42 1.26 25.54
N TYR A 359 17.97 2.43 25.81
CA TYR A 359 17.26 3.58 26.34
C TYR A 359 17.13 4.62 25.25
N SER A 360 15.96 5.24 25.15
CA SER A 360 15.70 6.20 24.08
C SER A 360 14.84 7.36 24.55
N THR A 361 14.99 8.46 23.84
CA THR A 361 14.26 9.70 24.01
C THR A 361 13.85 10.22 22.63
N ARG A 362 12.76 11.00 22.59
CA ARG A 362 12.26 11.67 21.39
C ARG A 362 11.44 12.88 21.80
N THR A 363 11.26 13.84 20.90
CA THR A 363 10.46 15.03 21.16
C THR A 363 8.99 14.65 21.41
N THR A 364 8.45 15.05 22.58
CA THR A 364 7.02 14.95 22.90
C THR A 364 6.33 16.32 22.93
N GLY A 365 7.12 17.40 22.96
CA GLY A 365 6.66 18.79 23.01
C GLY A 365 6.30 19.31 24.41
N GLY A 366 5.99 18.43 25.38
CA GLY A 366 5.52 18.84 26.71
C GLY A 366 6.17 18.15 27.91
N ASP A 367 6.92 17.07 27.69
CA ASP A 367 7.62 16.36 28.76
C ASP A 367 8.98 15.82 28.29
N VAL A 368 9.79 15.36 29.24
CA VAL A 368 10.94 14.52 28.93
C VAL A 368 10.59 13.11 29.38
N ARG A 369 10.56 12.20 28.40
CA ARG A 369 10.21 10.80 28.58
C ARG A 369 11.32 9.90 28.07
N ILE A 370 11.60 8.85 28.82
CA ILE A 370 12.50 7.78 28.42
C ILE A 370 11.67 6.57 28.04
N TRP A 371 12.06 5.88 26.96
CA TRP A 371 11.59 4.55 26.62
C TRP A 371 12.74 3.55 26.75
N ARG A 372 12.44 2.30 27.13
CA ARG A 372 13.40 1.20 27.07
C ARG A 372 12.85 -0.03 26.35
N SER A 373 13.72 -0.72 25.62
CA SER A 373 13.44 -2.00 24.98
C SER A 373 14.69 -2.88 24.92
N ARG A 374 14.52 -4.20 24.88
CA ARG A 374 15.59 -5.17 24.60
C ARG A 374 15.90 -5.28 23.10
N SER A 375 14.95 -4.86 22.25
CA SER A 375 15.10 -4.83 20.80
C SER A 375 15.09 -3.39 20.30
N LEU A 376 16.03 -3.07 19.41
CA LEU A 376 16.11 -1.76 18.76
C LEU A 376 14.87 -1.50 17.87
N THR A 377 14.23 -2.56 17.40
CA THR A 377 13.16 -2.49 16.39
C THR A 377 11.75 -2.52 16.99
N SER A 378 11.63 -2.48 18.33
CA SER A 378 10.35 -2.46 19.06
C SER A 378 10.20 -1.27 20.00
N MET A 379 11.03 -0.23 19.82
CA MET A 379 11.11 0.91 20.73
C MET A 379 9.77 1.62 20.99
N ASP A 380 8.87 1.68 20.01
CA ASP A 380 7.58 2.38 20.19
C ASP A 380 6.63 1.66 21.17
N ALA A 381 6.74 0.34 21.27
CA ALA A 381 6.06 -0.48 22.29
C ALA A 381 6.90 -0.71 23.55
N GLY A 382 8.08 -0.09 23.64
CA GLY A 382 8.95 -0.16 24.80
C GLY A 382 8.30 0.40 26.07
N GLU A 383 8.79 -0.04 27.22
CA GLU A 383 8.37 0.54 28.50
C GLU A 383 8.74 2.02 28.53
N SER A 384 7.85 2.88 29.02
CA SER A 384 8.11 4.32 29.02
C SER A 384 7.79 4.99 30.35
N GLN A 385 8.55 6.03 30.67
CA GLN A 385 8.41 6.79 31.90
C GLN A 385 8.71 8.26 31.67
N ILE A 386 7.77 9.11 32.08
CA ILE A 386 8.02 10.55 32.16
C ILE A 386 8.97 10.79 33.32
N VAL A 387 10.16 11.30 33.02
CA VAL A 387 11.22 11.55 34.02
C VAL A 387 11.30 13.00 34.43
N TRP A 388 10.76 13.91 33.62
CA TRP A 388 10.60 15.32 33.96
C TRP A 388 9.40 15.91 33.21
N ARG A 389 8.67 16.81 33.87
CA ARG A 389 7.53 17.56 33.29
C ARG A 389 7.83 19.04 33.30
N SER A 390 7.38 19.74 32.27
CA SER A 390 7.54 21.19 32.20
C SER A 390 6.83 21.88 33.38
N PRO A 391 7.48 22.76 34.13
CA PRO A 391 6.81 23.65 35.07
C PRO A 391 5.85 24.62 34.36
N ASN A 392 4.88 25.16 35.09
CA ASN A 392 3.92 26.16 34.58
C ASN A 392 4.47 27.61 34.61
N SER A 393 5.74 27.79 35.00
CA SER A 393 6.43 29.08 35.06
C SER A 393 7.94 28.85 34.97
N GLY A 394 8.70 29.85 34.50
CA GLY A 394 10.15 29.80 34.47
C GLY A 394 10.74 29.58 33.08
N ALA A 395 12.02 29.18 33.07
CA ALA A 395 12.86 29.22 31.87
C ALA A 395 12.68 28.04 30.90
N ALA A 396 12.14 26.90 31.37
CA ALA A 396 11.92 25.69 30.57
C ALA A 396 10.48 25.22 30.74
N CYS A 397 9.57 25.65 29.86
CA CYS A 397 8.13 25.54 30.08
C CYS A 397 7.36 25.03 28.86
N LYS A 398 7.78 25.41 27.65
CA LYS A 398 7.13 25.04 26.39
C LYS A 398 8.18 24.54 25.39
N ALA A 399 7.70 24.05 24.25
CA ALA A 399 8.52 23.56 23.14
C ALA A 399 9.69 22.64 23.59
N ILE A 400 9.37 21.58 24.35
CA ILE A 400 10.41 20.65 24.82
C ILE A 400 10.90 19.81 23.63
N TRP A 401 12.10 20.10 23.13
CA TRP A 401 12.66 19.54 21.90
C TRP A 401 13.94 18.74 22.13
N ALA A 402 14.14 17.74 21.27
CA ALA A 402 15.34 16.93 21.10
C ALA A 402 16.00 16.49 22.42
N PRO A 403 15.29 15.79 23.32
CA PRO A 403 15.91 15.24 24.50
C PRO A 403 16.93 14.16 24.12
N GLU A 404 18.15 14.23 24.64
CA GLU A 404 19.21 13.23 24.48
C GLU A 404 19.66 12.67 25.84
N LEU A 405 19.59 11.35 26.01
CA LEU A 405 20.02 10.64 27.21
C LEU A 405 21.46 10.11 27.09
N HIS A 406 22.38 10.73 27.82
CA HIS A 406 23.79 10.34 27.85
C HIS A 406 24.17 9.63 29.15
N PHE A 407 24.98 8.58 29.05
CA PHE A 407 25.68 8.01 30.20
C PHE A 407 27.12 8.53 30.23
N VAL A 408 27.41 9.42 31.18
CA VAL A 408 28.69 10.14 31.29
C VAL A 408 29.21 9.97 32.70
N GLN A 409 30.47 9.57 32.86
CA GLN A 409 31.12 9.45 34.18
C GLN A 409 30.27 8.66 35.21
N SER A 410 29.72 7.53 34.76
CA SER A 410 28.87 6.61 35.55
C SER A 410 27.53 7.19 36.03
N ARG A 411 27.00 8.20 35.34
CA ARG A 411 25.71 8.84 35.64
C ARG A 411 24.95 9.15 34.36
N TRP A 412 23.64 9.28 34.49
CA TRP A 412 22.75 9.62 33.39
C TRP A 412 22.48 11.12 33.35
N TYR A 413 22.52 11.71 32.17
CA TYR A 413 22.16 13.10 31.92
C TYR A 413 21.21 13.16 30.75
N ILE A 414 20.14 13.95 30.86
CA ILE A 414 19.30 14.28 29.70
C ILE A 414 19.46 15.75 29.40
N TYR A 415 19.88 16.05 28.17
CA TYR A 415 19.94 17.40 27.62
C TYR A 415 18.73 17.62 26.73
N PHE A 416 18.07 18.77 26.82
CA PHE A 416 16.92 19.08 25.97
C PHE A 416 16.78 20.60 25.80
N ALA A 417 16.13 21.02 24.72
CA ALA A 417 15.80 22.41 24.49
C ALA A 417 14.39 22.72 25.02
N ALA A 418 14.19 23.94 25.50
CA ALA A 418 12.87 24.44 25.88
C ALA A 418 12.79 25.96 25.75
N THR A 419 11.57 26.48 25.54
CA THR A 419 11.24 27.91 25.64
C THR A 419 10.74 28.27 27.03
N THR A 420 10.73 29.57 27.32
CA THR A 420 9.96 30.09 28.47
C THR A 420 8.45 29.97 28.19
N CYS A 421 7.61 30.23 29.21
CA CYS A 421 6.17 29.98 29.07
C CYS A 421 5.43 30.85 28.04
N ASP A 422 6.06 31.90 27.51
CA ASP A 422 5.49 32.72 26.43
C ASP A 422 5.67 32.08 25.03
N ASP A 423 6.33 30.91 24.96
CA ASP A 423 6.57 30.10 23.77
C ASP A 423 7.22 30.84 22.59
N ARG A 424 8.02 31.86 22.89
CA ARG A 424 8.77 32.61 21.88
C ARG A 424 10.05 31.89 21.48
N ASN A 425 10.20 31.58 20.20
CA ASN A 425 11.35 30.80 19.71
C ASN A 425 12.69 31.41 20.12
N GLU A 426 12.84 32.74 20.14
CA GLU A 426 14.09 33.46 20.46
C GLU A 426 14.64 33.13 21.88
N ASN A 427 13.77 32.65 22.77
CA ASN A 427 14.14 32.29 24.13
C ASN A 427 14.45 30.80 24.32
N HIS A 428 14.50 29.99 23.26
CA HIS A 428 14.95 28.60 23.35
C HIS A 428 16.35 28.50 23.95
N ARG A 429 16.48 27.67 24.99
CA ARG A 429 17.75 27.36 25.64
C ARG A 429 17.86 25.86 25.88
N MET A 430 19.10 25.41 26.05
CA MET A 430 19.41 24.04 26.46
C MET A 430 19.38 23.91 27.99
N PHE A 431 18.82 22.80 28.46
CA PHE A 431 18.71 22.43 29.87
C PHE A 431 19.20 21.02 30.10
N VAL A 432 19.55 20.71 31.34
CA VAL A 432 20.06 19.40 31.73
C VAL A 432 19.46 18.92 33.06
N ILE A 433 19.14 17.62 33.08
CA ILE A 433 18.70 16.88 34.27
C ILE A 433 19.60 15.66 34.47
N GLU A 434 19.84 15.25 35.72
CA GLU A 434 20.76 14.16 36.08
C GLU A 434 20.06 13.04 36.84
N ASN A 435 20.44 11.79 36.59
CA ASN A 435 20.13 10.66 37.43
C ASN A 435 21.40 9.87 37.79
N THR A 436 21.61 9.63 39.09
CA THR A 436 22.80 8.93 39.61
C THR A 436 22.60 7.44 39.82
N ASN A 437 21.38 6.91 39.65
CA ASN A 437 21.15 5.47 39.74
C ASN A 437 21.65 4.73 38.51
N ALA A 438 21.98 3.46 38.68
CA ALA A 438 22.39 2.59 37.58
C ALA A 438 21.26 2.41 36.56
N ASP A 439 20.03 2.12 37.01
CA ASP A 439 18.84 2.06 36.14
C ASP A 439 18.13 3.43 36.10
N PRO A 440 18.13 4.13 34.96
CA PRO A 440 17.51 5.46 34.84
C PRO A 440 15.98 5.44 34.95
N PHE A 441 15.33 4.27 34.96
CA PHE A 441 13.88 4.14 35.23
C PHE A 441 13.51 4.19 36.71
N THR A 442 14.43 3.84 37.62
CA THR A 442 14.07 3.56 39.03
C THR A 442 14.08 4.78 39.95
N SER A 443 14.46 5.96 39.46
CA SER A 443 14.50 7.19 40.27
C SER A 443 14.26 8.46 39.48
N THR A 444 13.97 9.53 40.21
CA THR A 444 13.69 10.86 39.64
C THR A 444 14.98 11.53 39.17
N PHE A 445 14.93 12.12 37.98
CA PHE A 445 15.99 12.99 37.49
C PHE A 445 15.98 14.33 38.24
N VAL A 446 17.15 14.81 38.64
CA VAL A 446 17.38 16.06 39.36
C VAL A 446 17.69 17.17 38.37
N TRP A 447 17.02 18.32 38.53
CA TRP A 447 17.28 19.52 37.74
C TRP A 447 18.69 20.06 37.98
N ARG A 448 19.49 20.19 36.90
CA ARG A 448 20.83 20.78 36.94
C ARG A 448 20.87 22.20 36.38
N GLY A 449 19.83 22.62 35.67
CA GLY A 449 19.68 23.99 35.19
C GLY A 449 19.89 24.13 33.68
N GLN A 450 20.03 25.39 33.27
CA GLN A 450 20.37 25.74 31.91
C GLN A 450 21.86 25.44 31.66
N ILE A 451 22.18 24.79 30.54
CA ILE A 451 23.55 24.66 30.06
C ILE A 451 23.81 25.76 29.03
N THR A 452 24.71 26.68 29.36
CA THR A 452 24.93 27.91 28.57
C THR A 452 26.36 28.35 28.60
N ASP A 453 26.82 28.95 27.51
CA ASP A 453 28.02 29.77 27.48
C ASP A 453 27.72 31.18 28.01
N ALA A 454 28.73 32.04 28.04
CA ALA A 454 28.61 33.42 28.53
C ALA A 454 27.68 34.31 27.67
N THR A 455 27.43 33.94 26.40
CA THR A 455 26.57 34.74 25.52
C THR A 455 25.08 34.48 25.72
N ASN A 456 24.71 33.30 26.23
CA ASN A 456 23.33 32.91 26.51
C ASN A 456 22.36 33.20 25.35
N LYS A 457 22.81 32.89 24.13
CA LYS A 457 22.00 33.02 22.90
C LYS A 457 21.08 31.82 22.72
N TRP A 458 20.21 31.91 21.72
CA TRP A 458 19.36 30.80 21.27
C TRP A 458 20.20 29.53 21.06
N ALA A 459 19.74 28.41 21.61
CA ALA A 459 20.43 27.13 21.57
C ALA A 459 19.45 25.95 21.59
N ILE A 460 19.61 25.01 20.66
CA ILE A 460 18.88 23.73 20.58
C ILE A 460 19.82 22.57 20.25
N ASP A 461 19.29 21.34 20.24
CA ASP A 461 19.94 20.13 19.72
C ASP A 461 21.37 19.93 20.29
N GLY A 462 21.51 20.06 21.61
CA GLY A 462 22.80 19.94 22.26
C GLY A 462 23.18 18.49 22.54
N THR A 463 24.40 18.11 22.17
CA THR A 463 25.01 16.79 22.44
C THR A 463 26.34 16.91 23.19
N VAL A 464 26.78 15.82 23.82
CA VAL A 464 28.04 15.75 24.57
C VAL A 464 29.06 14.88 23.84
N LEU A 465 30.21 15.47 23.51
CA LEU A 465 31.39 14.75 23.06
C LEU A 465 32.25 14.35 24.26
N GLN A 466 32.31 13.03 24.53
CA GLN A 466 33.21 12.44 25.51
C GLN A 466 34.57 12.13 24.87
N HIS A 467 35.55 13.02 25.04
CA HIS A 467 36.88 12.81 24.47
C HIS A 467 37.62 11.66 25.20
N PRO A 468 38.41 10.82 24.52
CA PRO A 468 39.16 9.73 25.16
C PRO A 468 40.11 10.16 26.29
N SER A 469 40.51 11.44 26.33
CA SER A 469 41.30 12.01 27.44
C SER A 469 40.48 12.29 28.72
N GLY A 470 39.16 12.08 28.70
CA GLY A 470 38.24 12.43 29.78
C GLY A 470 37.69 13.86 29.73
N GLN A 471 38.16 14.70 28.80
CA GLN A 471 37.62 16.04 28.59
C GLN A 471 36.23 15.96 27.93
N LEU A 472 35.28 16.71 28.46
CA LEU A 472 33.94 16.84 27.90
C LEU A 472 33.82 18.10 27.06
N TYR A 473 33.09 18.02 25.95
CA TYR A 473 32.71 19.16 25.13
C TYR A 473 31.20 19.14 24.89
N PHE A 474 30.57 20.30 24.97
CA PHE A 474 29.19 20.48 24.56
C PHE A 474 29.17 21.00 23.14
N ILE A 475 28.34 20.40 22.28
CA ILE A 475 28.15 20.82 20.89
C ILE A 475 26.67 21.07 20.67
N TRP A 476 26.29 22.20 20.11
CA TRP A 476 24.89 22.58 19.95
C TRP A 476 24.65 23.41 18.70
N SER A 477 23.39 23.45 18.26
CA SER A 477 22.91 24.41 17.28
C SER A 477 22.56 25.74 17.95
N GLY A 478 23.12 26.86 17.49
CA GLY A 478 22.90 28.15 18.11
C GLY A 478 22.88 29.32 17.13
N TRP A 479 22.38 30.47 17.61
CA TRP A 479 22.44 31.73 16.88
C TRP A 479 23.70 32.52 17.19
N GLN A 480 24.25 33.19 16.17
CA GLN A 480 25.34 34.14 16.34
C GLN A 480 24.89 35.38 17.12
N GLY A 481 23.72 35.92 16.77
CA GLY A 481 23.07 37.07 17.41
C GLY A 481 21.72 36.70 18.04
N ASP A 482 20.73 37.59 17.90
CA ASP A 482 19.38 37.47 18.48
C ASP A 482 18.27 37.31 17.44
N VAL A 483 18.64 37.02 16.18
CA VAL A 483 17.72 36.94 15.04
C VAL A 483 17.76 35.55 14.39
N ASP A 484 16.59 35.09 13.96
CA ASP A 484 16.39 33.79 13.31
C ASP A 484 16.76 33.83 11.82
N GLU A 485 18.05 33.96 11.53
CA GLU A 485 18.56 33.97 10.16
C GLU A 485 19.31 32.69 9.80
N ARG A 486 20.04 32.14 10.78
CA ARG A 486 20.97 31.03 10.59
C ARG A 486 21.23 30.30 11.89
N GLN A 487 21.12 28.98 11.82
CA GLN A 487 21.59 28.07 12.85
C GLN A 487 23.02 27.61 12.53
N ILE A 488 23.88 27.63 13.55
CA ILE A 488 25.32 27.41 13.47
C ILE A 488 25.72 26.40 14.54
N LEU A 489 26.65 25.49 14.24
CA LEU A 489 27.18 24.59 15.25
C LEU A 489 28.32 25.24 16.03
N TYR A 490 28.16 25.23 17.35
CA TYR A 490 29.15 25.69 18.31
C TYR A 490 29.69 24.54 19.14
N ILE A 491 30.94 24.65 19.59
CA ILE A 491 31.56 23.77 20.58
C ILE A 491 32.11 24.57 21.76
N ALA A 492 32.03 24.02 22.96
CA ALA A 492 32.69 24.55 24.15
C ALA A 492 33.16 23.43 25.09
N GLN A 493 34.24 23.67 25.84
CA GLN A 493 34.68 22.77 26.90
C GLN A 493 33.68 22.77 28.05
N MET A 494 33.58 21.63 28.73
CA MET A 494 32.79 21.48 29.94
C MET A 494 33.69 21.12 31.12
N SER A 495 33.44 21.71 32.29
CA SER A 495 34.14 21.38 33.55
C SER A 495 33.49 20.20 34.29
N ASN A 496 32.20 19.96 34.02
CA ASN A 496 31.42 18.81 34.46
C ASN A 496 30.29 18.59 33.44
N PRO A 497 29.53 17.48 33.50
CA PRO A 497 28.49 17.18 32.52
C PRO A 497 27.35 18.21 32.39
N TRP A 498 27.26 19.25 33.22
CA TRP A 498 26.20 20.28 33.13
C TRP A 498 26.72 21.73 33.12
N THR A 499 28.04 21.94 33.00
CA THR A 499 28.65 23.29 33.08
C THR A 499 29.64 23.51 31.94
N ILE A 500 29.35 24.46 31.05
CA ILE A 500 30.30 24.97 30.06
C ILE A 500 31.36 25.83 30.76
N SER A 501 32.63 25.64 30.41
CA SER A 501 33.79 26.24 31.06
C SER A 501 34.71 27.04 30.14
N SER A 502 34.33 27.22 28.87
CA SER A 502 35.06 28.03 27.90
C SER A 502 34.11 28.95 27.11
N ALA A 503 34.67 29.88 26.35
CA ALA A 503 33.93 30.54 25.28
C ALA A 503 33.48 29.49 24.23
N ARG A 504 32.34 29.75 23.59
CA ARG A 504 31.88 28.98 22.44
C ARG A 504 32.77 29.26 21.22
N VAL A 505 33.03 28.23 20.42
CA VAL A 505 33.75 28.33 19.15
C VAL A 505 32.82 27.85 18.04
N GLU A 506 32.68 28.66 17.00
CA GLU A 506 31.95 28.26 15.79
C GLU A 506 32.77 27.20 15.04
N ILE A 507 32.16 26.06 14.75
CA ILE A 507 32.79 24.98 14.00
C ILE A 507 32.10 24.73 12.66
N ALA A 508 30.79 25.01 12.53
CA ALA A 508 30.05 24.81 11.29
C ALA A 508 29.04 25.91 11.05
N ARG A 509 29.00 26.44 9.81
CA ARG A 509 27.90 27.26 9.31
C ARG A 509 27.41 26.76 7.95
N PRO A 510 26.13 26.96 7.59
CA PRO A 510 25.61 26.63 6.26
C PRO A 510 26.34 27.41 5.16
N VAL A 511 27.00 26.74 4.22
CA VAL A 511 27.74 27.40 3.13
C VAL A 511 27.50 26.74 1.78
N TYR A 512 27.11 25.47 1.77
CA TYR A 512 26.82 24.77 0.53
C TYR A 512 25.39 25.01 0.08
N SER A 513 25.15 24.92 -1.24
CA SER A 513 23.84 25.19 -1.84
C SER A 513 22.72 24.32 -1.26
N TRP A 514 23.03 23.09 -0.87
CA TRP A 514 22.09 22.18 -0.20
C TRP A 514 21.80 22.59 1.25
N GLU A 515 22.66 23.37 1.90
CA GLU A 515 22.41 23.91 3.25
C GLU A 515 21.73 25.28 3.22
N THR A 516 21.82 25.99 2.09
CA THR A 516 21.30 27.36 1.91
C THR A 516 20.10 27.43 0.96
N ASN A 517 19.41 26.32 0.76
CA ASN A 517 18.24 26.20 -0.12
C ASN A 517 16.94 26.76 0.49
N HIS A 518 16.85 26.83 1.82
CA HIS A 518 15.69 27.36 2.56
C HIS A 518 16.12 28.33 3.65
N ARG A 519 15.24 29.23 4.07
CA ARG A 519 15.48 30.13 5.21
C ARG A 519 14.58 29.78 6.40
N PRO A 520 15.07 29.91 7.65
CA PRO A 520 16.46 30.21 8.04
C PRO A 520 17.43 29.10 7.57
N TYR A 521 18.72 29.43 7.45
CA TYR A 521 19.72 28.46 7.02
C TYR A 521 20.13 27.56 8.20
N VAL A 522 20.07 26.24 8.03
CA VAL A 522 20.14 25.31 9.16
C VAL A 522 21.37 24.41 9.11
N ASN A 523 22.13 24.38 10.21
CA ASN A 523 23.02 23.29 10.63
C ASN A 523 22.66 22.98 12.10
N GLU A 524 22.03 21.84 12.37
CA GLU A 524 21.49 21.45 13.69
C GLU A 524 21.68 19.94 13.96
N GLY A 525 21.08 19.38 15.01
CA GLY A 525 21.17 17.94 15.33
C GLY A 525 22.58 17.31 15.29
N PRO A 526 23.62 17.92 15.89
CA PRO A 526 24.97 17.36 15.91
C PRO A 526 25.00 16.03 16.67
N GLN A 527 25.71 15.04 16.12
CA GLN A 527 25.92 13.73 16.71
C GLN A 527 27.35 13.28 16.46
N VAL A 528 28.01 12.72 17.48
CA VAL A 528 29.42 12.38 17.39
C VAL A 528 29.65 10.88 17.47
N THR A 529 30.48 10.37 16.56
CA THR A 529 31.09 9.04 16.68
C THR A 529 32.61 9.17 16.64
N ILE A 530 33.31 8.30 17.36
CA ILE A 530 34.78 8.26 17.37
C ILE A 530 35.23 6.88 16.91
N ARG A 531 36.05 6.81 15.86
CA ARG A 531 36.61 5.56 15.34
C ARG A 531 38.03 5.77 14.87
N ASN A 532 38.96 4.91 15.30
CA ASN A 532 40.38 4.93 14.90
C ASN A 532 41.05 6.31 14.99
N GLY A 533 40.69 7.10 16.00
CA GLY A 533 41.23 8.45 16.21
C GLY A 533 40.61 9.55 15.33
N VAL A 534 39.57 9.24 14.57
CA VAL A 534 38.75 10.21 13.82
C VAL A 534 37.46 10.47 14.60
N ILE A 535 37.18 11.74 14.85
CA ILE A 535 35.90 12.24 15.33
C ILE A 535 35.05 12.55 14.11
N SER A 536 33.90 11.88 13.96
CA SER A 536 32.90 12.19 12.95
C SER A 536 31.70 12.87 13.62
N LEU A 537 31.49 14.15 13.32
CA LEU A 537 30.33 14.92 13.72
C LEU A 537 29.35 14.96 12.56
N VAL A 538 28.29 14.18 12.65
CA VAL A 538 27.17 14.17 11.70
C VAL A 538 26.15 15.19 12.18
N TYR A 539 25.65 16.04 11.29
CA TYR A 539 24.72 17.10 11.63
C TYR A 539 23.61 17.19 10.58
N SER A 540 22.46 17.71 10.96
CA SER A 540 21.34 17.94 10.05
C SER A 540 21.44 19.30 9.38
N ALA A 541 21.03 19.39 8.11
CA ALA A 541 20.97 20.63 7.36
C ALA A 541 19.70 20.73 6.51
N SER A 542 19.45 21.93 6.00
CA SER A 542 18.15 22.37 5.47
C SER A 542 17.08 22.40 6.57
N GLY A 543 15.89 22.96 6.30
CA GLY A 543 14.83 23.04 7.31
C GLY A 543 14.16 21.68 7.54
N SER A 544 13.98 21.28 8.81
CA SER A 544 13.30 20.02 9.20
C SER A 544 11.84 19.93 8.78
N TRP A 545 11.25 21.04 8.32
CA TRP A 545 9.91 21.12 7.73
C TRP A 545 9.91 20.91 6.20
N THR A 546 11.04 20.56 5.59
CA THR A 546 11.20 20.43 4.13
C THR A 546 11.59 19.01 3.73
N ASN A 547 11.34 18.65 2.46
CA ASN A 547 11.84 17.39 1.89
C ASN A 547 13.36 17.36 1.67
N ASP A 548 14.03 18.52 1.77
CA ASP A 548 15.47 18.65 1.54
C ASP A 548 16.30 18.42 2.81
N TYR A 549 15.64 18.24 3.96
CA TYR A 549 16.33 17.91 5.22
C TYR A 549 17.24 16.70 5.04
N CYS A 550 18.50 16.84 5.43
CA CYS A 550 19.55 15.86 5.14
C CYS A 550 20.68 15.93 6.16
N LEU A 551 21.60 14.95 6.13
CA LEU A 551 22.76 14.89 7.01
C LEU A 551 24.05 15.28 6.30
N GLY A 552 24.79 16.20 6.90
CA GLY A 552 26.17 16.54 6.58
C GLY A 552 27.16 15.88 7.53
N LEU A 553 28.46 16.00 7.19
CA LEU A 553 29.55 15.45 7.99
C LEU A 553 30.67 16.47 8.18
N MET A 554 31.17 16.54 9.41
CA MET A 554 32.42 17.17 9.76
C MET A 554 33.34 16.17 10.45
N THR A 555 34.64 16.32 10.25
CA THR A 555 35.64 15.46 10.88
C THR A 555 36.73 16.25 11.58
N ALA A 556 37.23 15.72 12.68
CA ALA A 556 38.42 16.22 13.37
C ALA A 556 39.27 15.02 13.86
N SER A 557 40.56 15.24 14.08
CA SER A 557 41.40 14.24 14.76
C SER A 557 41.21 14.34 16.27
N ILE A 558 41.18 13.21 16.99
CA ILE A 558 41.21 13.21 18.47
C ILE A 558 42.48 13.88 19.03
N ASN A 559 43.55 13.99 18.24
CA ASN A 559 44.80 14.62 18.68
C ASN A 559 44.85 16.12 18.36
N SER A 560 43.81 16.67 17.73
CA SER A 560 43.75 18.09 17.35
C SER A 560 43.20 18.96 18.49
N ASN A 561 43.44 20.28 18.41
CA ASN A 561 42.79 21.22 19.31
C ASN A 561 41.33 21.44 18.84
N LEU A 562 40.38 20.75 19.47
CA LEU A 562 38.96 20.83 19.09
C LEU A 562 38.34 22.22 19.29
N MET A 563 38.99 23.08 20.09
CA MET A 563 38.61 24.48 20.28
C MET A 563 39.17 25.42 19.19
N ALA A 564 39.88 24.89 18.20
CA ALA A 564 40.26 25.64 17.00
C ALA A 564 39.36 25.24 15.83
N ALA A 565 38.65 26.21 15.24
CA ALA A 565 37.76 25.96 14.10
C ALA A 565 38.47 25.27 12.92
N ALA A 566 39.74 25.59 12.69
CA ALA A 566 40.57 24.97 11.64
C ALA A 566 40.86 23.48 11.84
N SER A 567 40.61 22.92 13.04
CA SER A 567 40.73 21.48 13.29
C SER A 567 39.60 20.66 12.66
N TRP A 568 38.51 21.33 12.28
CA TRP A 568 37.31 20.70 11.74
C TRP A 568 37.27 20.82 10.21
N VAL A 569 37.13 19.68 9.54
CA VAL A 569 36.99 19.59 8.09
C VAL A 569 35.55 19.26 7.75
N LYS A 570 34.88 20.13 7.00
CA LYS A 570 33.49 19.96 6.58
C LYS A 570 33.41 19.32 5.19
N GLN A 571 32.59 18.28 5.04
CA GLN A 571 32.35 17.64 3.75
C GLN A 571 31.47 18.51 2.85
N THR A 572 31.76 18.52 1.55
CA THR A 572 31.08 19.39 0.57
C THR A 572 29.71 18.87 0.13
N ASN A 573 29.44 17.58 0.32
CA ASN A 573 28.20 16.92 -0.07
C ASN A 573 27.50 16.33 1.16
N PRO A 574 26.15 16.23 1.16
CA PRO A 574 25.43 15.51 2.20
C PRO A 574 25.81 14.02 2.14
N ILE A 575 25.88 13.40 3.32
CA ILE A 575 26.20 11.96 3.47
C ILE A 575 24.96 11.09 3.61
N PHE A 576 23.78 11.69 3.83
CA PHE A 576 22.48 11.01 3.86
C PHE A 576 21.38 11.99 3.49
N ARG A 577 20.53 11.65 2.53
CA ARG A 577 19.47 12.54 2.01
C ARG A 577 18.27 11.75 1.51
N SER A 578 17.20 12.45 1.14
CA SER A 578 15.99 11.85 0.56
C SER A 578 16.29 10.86 -0.57
N GLY A 579 15.59 9.73 -0.54
CA GLY A 579 15.80 8.60 -1.46
C GLY A 579 14.80 7.47 -1.18
N ASN A 580 14.52 6.64 -2.19
CA ASN A 580 13.55 5.53 -2.09
C ASN A 580 12.18 5.96 -1.55
N SER A 581 11.70 7.13 -1.99
CA SER A 581 10.45 7.77 -1.52
C SER A 581 10.40 8.09 -0.02
N ILE A 582 11.56 8.16 0.63
CA ILE A 582 11.73 8.69 1.98
C ILE A 582 12.26 10.10 1.88
N TYR A 583 11.60 11.03 2.57
CA TYR A 583 11.85 12.46 2.45
C TYR A 583 12.33 13.05 3.77
N GLY A 584 13.21 14.03 3.67
CA GLY A 584 13.74 14.78 4.80
C GLY A 584 14.36 13.91 5.90
N PRO A 585 15.23 12.93 5.61
CA PRO A 585 15.89 12.18 6.67
C PRO A 585 16.86 13.08 7.44
N GLY A 586 16.63 13.24 8.72
CA GLY A 586 17.52 14.00 9.57
C GLY A 586 17.18 13.82 11.04
N HIS A 587 17.89 14.57 11.89
CA HIS A 587 18.08 14.34 13.32
C HIS A 587 18.19 12.86 13.69
N GLN A 588 19.40 12.46 14.02
CA GLN A 588 19.79 11.07 14.10
C GLN A 588 20.44 10.76 15.45
N SER A 589 20.63 9.47 15.71
CA SER A 589 21.58 8.96 16.70
C SER A 589 22.20 7.67 16.17
N PHE A 590 23.30 7.25 16.80
CA PHE A 590 24.01 6.03 16.45
C PHE A 590 24.03 5.07 17.62
N THR A 591 23.81 3.80 17.34
CA THR A 591 23.90 2.75 18.35
C THR A 591 24.43 1.45 17.75
N LYS A 592 24.62 0.46 18.61
CA LYS A 592 25.06 -0.89 18.23
C LYS A 592 23.88 -1.86 18.19
N SER A 593 24.00 -2.94 17.43
CA SER A 593 23.08 -4.08 17.53
C SER A 593 23.18 -4.79 18.90
N PRO A 594 22.20 -5.65 19.29
CA PRO A 594 22.20 -6.31 20.59
C PRO A 594 23.47 -7.08 20.95
N ASP A 595 24.17 -7.64 19.96
CA ASP A 595 25.43 -8.38 20.16
C ASP A 595 26.71 -7.56 19.85
N ASP A 596 26.58 -6.25 19.64
CA ASP A 596 27.66 -5.29 19.35
C ASP A 596 28.39 -5.49 18.01
N ARG A 597 27.90 -6.36 17.13
CA ARG A 597 28.56 -6.66 15.85
C ARG A 597 28.26 -5.67 14.75
N GLU A 598 27.17 -4.92 14.85
CA GLU A 598 26.71 -4.01 13.80
C GLU A 598 26.53 -2.59 14.34
N ASP A 599 26.72 -1.62 13.45
CA ASP A 599 26.48 -0.21 13.69
C ASP A 599 25.17 0.21 13.02
N TRP A 600 24.33 0.92 13.75
CA TRP A 600 22.98 1.30 13.34
C TRP A 600 22.76 2.80 13.46
N ILE A 601 22.15 3.40 12.44
CA ILE A 601 21.64 4.76 12.48
C ILE A 601 20.16 4.71 12.80
N ILE A 602 19.72 5.57 13.71
CA ILE A 602 18.33 5.84 14.03
C ILE A 602 18.07 7.27 13.61
N TYR A 603 17.02 7.52 12.84
CA TYR A 603 16.75 8.84 12.28
C TYR A 603 15.24 9.03 12.09
N HIS A 604 14.79 10.27 12.09
CA HIS A 604 13.42 10.55 11.66
C HIS A 604 13.35 10.87 10.17
N SER A 605 12.16 10.74 9.61
CA SER A 605 11.84 11.17 8.24
C SER A 605 10.43 11.70 8.19
N ALA A 606 10.13 12.54 7.20
CA ALA A 606 8.76 12.92 6.87
C ALA A 606 7.94 11.65 6.56
N ARG A 607 6.68 11.60 7.03
CA ARG A 607 5.80 10.44 6.75
C ARG A 607 5.43 10.32 5.28
N TYR A 608 5.28 11.45 4.61
CA TYR A 608 5.00 11.57 3.19
C TYR A 608 5.64 12.86 2.65
N SER A 609 5.76 12.99 1.33
CA SER A 609 6.31 14.19 0.70
C SER A 609 5.53 15.44 1.13
N GLY A 610 6.22 16.44 1.66
CA GLY A 610 5.62 17.70 2.08
C GLY A 610 4.88 17.65 3.43
N SER A 611 5.03 16.58 4.23
CA SER A 611 4.39 16.48 5.56
C SER A 611 5.01 17.38 6.63
N GLY A 612 6.14 18.03 6.34
CA GLY A 612 6.88 18.87 7.26
C GLY A 612 7.23 18.14 8.56
N TRP A 613 6.87 18.73 9.71
CA TRP A 613 7.16 18.16 11.03
C TRP A 613 6.34 16.92 11.41
N THR A 614 5.43 16.47 10.54
CA THR A 614 4.75 15.18 10.70
C THR A 614 5.72 14.06 10.31
N ARG A 615 6.33 13.42 11.30
CA ARG A 615 7.51 12.55 11.15
C ARG A 615 7.31 11.15 11.75
N GLN A 616 8.17 10.23 11.33
CA GLN A 616 8.26 8.85 11.83
C GLN A 616 9.74 8.47 12.03
N VAL A 617 10.01 7.48 12.87
CA VAL A 617 11.37 7.03 13.22
C VAL A 617 11.71 5.74 12.49
N ARG A 618 12.94 5.69 11.97
CA ARG A 618 13.51 4.60 11.18
C ARG A 618 14.85 4.16 11.76
N ALA A 619 15.24 2.92 11.50
CA ALA A 619 16.54 2.40 11.87
C ALA A 619 17.10 1.49 10.78
N GLN A 620 18.38 1.67 10.44
CA GLN A 620 19.07 0.81 9.48
C GLN A 620 20.55 0.64 9.84
N GLN A 621 21.10 -0.51 9.48
CA GLN A 621 22.54 -0.75 9.57
C GLN A 621 23.30 0.22 8.66
N PHE A 622 24.47 0.65 9.11
CA PHE A 622 25.43 1.37 8.28
C PHE A 622 26.82 0.73 8.38
N THR A 623 27.73 1.13 7.49
CA THR A 623 29.11 0.62 7.47
C THR A 623 30.12 1.76 7.60
N TRP A 624 31.41 1.47 7.53
CA TRP A 624 32.46 2.48 7.68
C TRP A 624 33.28 2.60 6.41
N ASN A 625 33.61 3.83 6.03
CA ASN A 625 34.55 4.12 4.96
C ASN A 625 35.98 3.78 5.39
N ALA A 626 36.90 3.71 4.42
CA ALA A 626 38.32 3.45 4.67
C ALA A 626 39.00 4.53 5.54
N ASP A 627 38.50 5.76 5.50
CA ASP A 627 38.94 6.90 6.33
C ASP A 627 38.31 6.92 7.75
N SER A 628 37.61 5.84 8.13
CA SER A 628 36.91 5.70 9.41
C SER A 628 35.69 6.61 9.60
N THR A 629 35.19 7.27 8.56
CA THR A 629 33.91 8.00 8.59
C THR A 629 32.72 7.06 8.37
N PRO A 630 31.51 7.40 8.86
CA PRO A 630 30.33 6.59 8.65
C PRO A 630 29.87 6.60 7.18
N ASN A 631 29.57 5.43 6.64
CA ASN A 631 28.90 5.23 5.36
C ASN A 631 27.44 4.86 5.61
N LEU A 632 26.58 5.88 5.62
CA LEU A 632 25.14 5.76 5.90
C LEU A 632 24.33 5.23 4.71
N GLY A 633 24.90 5.26 3.51
CA GLY A 633 24.22 4.87 2.28
C GLY A 633 23.03 5.79 1.95
N SER A 634 21.87 5.20 1.71
CA SER A 634 20.61 5.92 1.46
C SER A 634 19.49 5.33 2.33
N PRO A 635 18.43 6.10 2.64
CA PRO A 635 17.28 5.56 3.36
C PRO A 635 16.77 4.27 2.70
N MET A 636 16.58 3.21 3.49
CA MET A 636 16.12 1.92 2.97
C MET A 636 14.70 2.03 2.40
N ASN A 637 14.43 1.29 1.32
CA ASN A 637 13.12 1.26 0.68
C ASN A 637 12.06 0.76 1.69
N PRO A 638 10.97 1.50 1.93
CA PRO A 638 9.96 1.14 2.92
C PRO A 638 9.17 -0.14 2.58
N ASN A 639 9.21 -0.58 1.31
CA ASN A 639 8.48 -1.73 0.81
C ASN A 639 9.33 -3.00 0.72
N ILE A 640 10.61 -2.93 1.12
CA ILE A 640 11.51 -4.09 1.14
C ILE A 640 11.90 -4.33 2.60
N PRO A 641 11.62 -5.50 3.18
CA PRO A 641 12.01 -5.78 4.55
C PRO A 641 13.54 -5.90 4.63
N ILE A 642 14.13 -5.33 5.67
CA ILE A 642 15.57 -5.38 5.94
C ILE A 642 15.84 -6.32 7.11
N ARG A 643 17.06 -6.82 7.25
CA ARG A 643 17.42 -7.72 8.36
C ARG A 643 17.21 -7.03 9.70
N ILE A 644 16.71 -7.78 10.69
CA ILE A 644 16.75 -7.35 12.08
C ILE A 644 18.21 -7.17 12.54
N PRO A 645 18.50 -6.31 13.54
CA PRO A 645 19.82 -6.18 14.13
C PRO A 645 20.40 -7.52 14.58
N SER A 646 21.70 -7.73 14.39
CA SER A 646 22.36 -8.97 14.86
C SER A 646 22.20 -9.18 16.37
N GLY A 647 21.84 -10.40 16.75
CA GLY A 647 21.54 -10.73 18.15
C GLY A 647 20.13 -10.32 18.62
N ASP A 648 19.31 -9.74 17.76
CA ASP A 648 17.88 -9.52 18.02
C ASP A 648 17.06 -10.80 17.80
N GLN A 649 15.84 -10.84 18.33
CA GLN A 649 14.99 -12.03 18.30
C GLN A 649 14.30 -12.20 16.94
N LEU A 650 14.18 -13.44 16.47
CA LEU A 650 13.37 -13.79 15.31
C LEU A 650 11.90 -13.49 15.57
N ARG A 651 11.16 -13.22 14.49
CA ARG A 651 9.77 -12.83 14.53
C ARG A 651 8.90 -13.90 13.90
N ASP A 652 7.74 -14.14 14.49
CA ASP A 652 6.71 -14.96 13.87
C ASP A 652 5.77 -14.03 13.09
N ARG A 653 5.92 -14.02 11.76
CA ARG A 653 5.12 -13.22 10.84
C ARG A 653 3.85 -13.93 10.41
N TYR A 654 2.72 -13.27 10.56
CA TYR A 654 1.41 -13.71 10.10
C TYR A 654 0.88 -12.69 9.08
N GLU A 655 0.74 -13.12 7.83
CA GLU A 655 0.20 -12.26 6.76
C GLU A 655 -1.31 -12.03 6.97
N ALA A 656 -1.81 -10.82 6.70
CA ALA A 656 -3.20 -10.46 6.96
C ALA A 656 -4.18 -11.20 6.05
N GLU A 657 -3.79 -11.52 4.81
CA GLU A 657 -4.61 -12.31 3.89
C GLU A 657 -4.87 -13.74 4.38
N HIS A 658 -4.07 -14.21 5.34
CA HIS A 658 -4.23 -15.51 5.99
C HIS A 658 -5.10 -15.45 7.25
N ALA A 659 -5.49 -14.26 7.70
CA ALA A 659 -6.38 -14.08 8.84
C ALA A 659 -7.82 -14.50 8.52
N ARG A 660 -8.60 -14.81 9.56
CA ARG A 660 -10.04 -14.99 9.44
C ARG A 660 -10.71 -13.63 9.31
N LEU A 661 -11.38 -13.39 8.18
CA LEU A 661 -12.04 -12.13 7.86
C LEU A 661 -13.54 -12.24 8.10
N LEU A 662 -14.10 -11.33 8.91
CA LEU A 662 -15.52 -11.35 9.28
C LEU A 662 -16.15 -9.99 9.02
N ASN A 663 -17.36 -9.98 8.44
CA ASN A 663 -18.21 -8.80 8.27
C ASN A 663 -17.57 -7.65 7.47
N GLY A 664 -17.12 -7.91 6.24
CA GLY A 664 -16.71 -6.87 5.30
C GLY A 664 -15.26 -6.93 4.78
N PRO A 665 -14.23 -7.15 5.62
CA PRO A 665 -12.85 -7.14 5.18
C PRO A 665 -12.59 -8.18 4.09
N TYR A 666 -11.75 -7.82 3.13
CA TYR A 666 -11.32 -8.75 2.09
C TYR A 666 -9.90 -8.46 1.60
N GLN A 667 -9.33 -9.46 0.94
CA GLN A 667 -7.97 -9.44 0.41
C GLN A 667 -7.85 -8.56 -0.84
N HIS A 668 -6.82 -7.73 -0.89
CA HIS A 668 -6.52 -6.85 -2.02
C HIS A 668 -5.06 -7.02 -2.43
N ALA A 669 -4.81 -7.34 -3.69
CA ALA A 669 -3.45 -7.45 -4.21
C ALA A 669 -2.78 -6.07 -4.28
N HIS A 670 -1.57 -5.93 -3.75
CA HIS A 670 -0.79 -4.71 -3.85
C HIS A 670 0.72 -4.99 -3.87
N PRO A 671 1.51 -4.44 -4.81
CA PRO A 671 2.93 -4.80 -4.96
C PRO A 671 3.82 -4.33 -3.80
N SER A 672 3.37 -3.37 -2.98
CA SER A 672 4.11 -2.94 -1.77
C SER A 672 3.68 -3.65 -0.49
N ALA A 673 2.67 -4.53 -0.57
CA ALA A 673 2.22 -5.37 0.53
C ALA A 673 3.20 -6.52 0.76
N SER A 674 3.35 -6.96 2.01
CA SER A 674 4.01 -8.22 2.31
C SER A 674 3.30 -9.34 1.56
N ASN A 675 4.07 -10.24 0.95
CA ASN A 675 3.54 -11.32 0.12
C ASN A 675 2.60 -10.86 -1.03
N GLY A 676 2.56 -9.57 -1.36
CA GLY A 676 1.80 -9.00 -2.46
C GLY A 676 0.30 -8.84 -2.21
N ILE A 677 -0.21 -9.10 -1.00
CA ILE A 677 -1.64 -8.99 -0.65
C ILE A 677 -1.79 -8.30 0.72
N LYS A 678 -2.78 -7.43 0.84
CA LYS A 678 -3.18 -6.77 2.09
C LYS A 678 -4.65 -7.03 2.39
N VAL A 679 -5.12 -6.71 3.59
CA VAL A 679 -6.54 -6.70 3.94
C VAL A 679 -7.02 -5.27 4.15
N GLY A 680 -8.07 -4.92 3.42
CA GLY A 680 -8.77 -3.63 3.56
C GLY A 680 -10.26 -3.81 3.80
N TYR A 681 -11.01 -2.73 3.61
CA TYR A 681 -12.47 -2.69 3.81
C TYR A 681 -12.91 -3.11 5.21
N ILE A 682 -12.07 -2.79 6.19
CA ILE A 682 -12.41 -2.83 7.61
C ILE A 682 -13.20 -1.56 7.87
N ASP A 683 -14.46 -1.55 7.41
CA ASP A 683 -15.27 -0.33 7.28
C ASP A 683 -16.49 -0.32 8.22
N PHE A 684 -17.03 -1.50 8.52
CA PHE A 684 -18.20 -1.63 9.39
C PHE A 684 -17.79 -1.73 10.86
N PRO A 685 -18.62 -1.27 11.81
CA PRO A 685 -18.30 -1.34 13.25
C PRO A 685 -17.95 -2.75 13.76
N ASP A 686 -18.42 -3.79 13.08
CA ASP A 686 -18.19 -5.21 13.37
C ASP A 686 -17.24 -5.92 12.39
N SER A 687 -16.64 -5.18 11.44
CA SER A 687 -15.57 -5.68 10.59
C SER A 687 -14.39 -6.14 11.43
N THR A 688 -13.95 -7.39 11.23
CA THR A 688 -12.92 -8.03 12.03
C THR A 688 -11.90 -8.75 11.15
N VAL A 689 -10.62 -8.51 11.44
CA VAL A 689 -9.48 -9.29 10.95
C VAL A 689 -8.90 -10.05 12.13
N GLU A 690 -9.06 -11.37 12.14
CA GLU A 690 -8.72 -12.21 13.29
C GLU A 690 -7.56 -13.17 12.98
N PHE A 691 -6.47 -13.00 13.72
CA PHE A 691 -5.28 -13.84 13.66
C PHE A 691 -5.33 -14.90 14.75
N THR A 692 -4.91 -16.12 14.43
CA THR A 692 -4.57 -17.14 15.43
C THR A 692 -3.06 -17.26 15.51
N VAL A 693 -2.47 -16.77 16.61
CA VAL A 693 -1.01 -16.77 16.82
C VAL A 693 -0.62 -17.83 17.84
N HIS A 694 0.51 -18.49 17.62
CA HIS A 694 1.00 -19.56 18.47
C HIS A 694 2.26 -19.14 19.23
N CYS A 695 2.19 -19.20 20.55
CA CYS A 695 3.28 -18.80 21.44
C CYS A 695 3.93 -20.04 22.10
N THR A 696 5.26 -20.15 22.02
CA THR A 696 5.99 -21.29 22.58
C THR A 696 6.01 -21.31 24.12
N LYS A 697 5.96 -20.12 24.74
CA LYS A 697 5.80 -19.90 26.19
C LYS A 697 4.80 -18.79 26.48
N ALA A 698 4.18 -18.81 27.65
CA ALA A 698 3.44 -17.65 28.15
C ALA A 698 4.42 -16.52 28.47
N GLY A 699 4.02 -15.27 28.27
CA GLY A 699 4.87 -14.11 28.54
C GLY A 699 4.34 -12.83 27.93
N THR A 700 5.17 -11.78 28.00
CA THR A 700 4.89 -10.50 27.36
C THR A 700 5.53 -10.49 25.97
N TYR A 701 4.70 -10.20 24.96
CA TYR A 701 5.07 -10.17 23.56
C TYR A 701 4.94 -8.75 23.01
N ILE A 702 5.71 -8.46 21.99
CA ILE A 702 5.51 -7.34 21.08
C ILE A 702 4.73 -7.85 19.87
N ILE A 703 3.68 -7.13 19.53
CA ILE A 703 2.88 -7.32 18.31
C ILE A 703 3.10 -6.07 17.46
N VAL A 704 3.78 -6.21 16.33
CA VAL A 704 3.97 -5.15 15.35
C VAL A 704 2.95 -5.36 14.24
N ILE A 705 2.11 -4.37 13.98
CA ILE A 705 1.06 -4.41 12.97
C ILE A 705 1.48 -3.47 11.85
N ARG A 706 1.84 -4.01 10.69
CA ARG A 706 2.10 -3.21 9.49
C ARG A 706 0.77 -2.77 8.89
N ASN A 707 0.60 -1.47 8.72
CA ASN A 707 -0.70 -0.89 8.39
C ASN A 707 -0.59 0.37 7.52
N GLY A 708 -1.70 0.71 6.87
CA GLY A 708 -1.83 1.89 6.02
C GLY A 708 -3.06 2.71 6.42
N ASN A 709 -2.94 4.03 6.39
CA ASN A 709 -4.05 4.96 6.63
C ASN A 709 -4.01 6.10 5.62
N GLY A 710 -4.97 6.09 4.70
CA GLY A 710 -5.23 7.15 3.73
C GLY A 710 -6.53 7.91 3.97
N SER A 711 -6.98 7.98 5.22
CA SER A 711 -8.19 8.70 5.63
C SER A 711 -8.18 10.17 5.18
N ALA A 712 -9.34 10.68 4.78
CA ALA A 712 -9.48 12.06 4.31
C ALA A 712 -9.06 13.09 5.38
N GLY A 713 -8.51 14.22 4.94
CA GLY A 713 -8.09 15.31 5.82
C GLY A 713 -6.92 14.96 6.75
N ASN A 714 -6.11 13.97 6.38
CA ASN A 714 -4.98 13.47 7.16
C ASN A 714 -5.38 12.97 8.56
N ALA A 715 -6.61 12.46 8.70
CA ALA A 715 -7.16 12.06 9.99
C ALA A 715 -6.49 10.80 10.56
N LEU A 716 -6.31 10.77 11.88
CA LEU A 716 -5.89 9.58 12.61
C LEU A 716 -6.95 8.48 12.47
N ALA A 717 -6.54 7.27 12.10
CA ALA A 717 -7.40 6.09 12.15
C ALA A 717 -7.06 5.26 13.39
N THR A 718 -8.01 4.44 13.84
CA THR A 718 -7.78 3.48 14.93
C THR A 718 -8.41 2.13 14.62
N HIS A 719 -7.80 1.06 15.13
CA HIS A 719 -8.43 -0.26 15.26
C HIS A 719 -8.48 -0.64 16.74
N TRP A 720 -9.42 -1.50 17.12
CA TRP A 720 -9.42 -2.13 18.44
C TRP A 720 -8.76 -3.50 18.33
N LEU A 721 -7.75 -3.76 19.15
CA LEU A 721 -7.17 -5.10 19.33
C LEU A 721 -7.81 -5.77 20.54
N SER A 722 -8.42 -6.94 20.36
CA SER A 722 -8.81 -7.84 21.46
C SER A 722 -7.96 -9.11 21.43
N ILE A 723 -7.49 -9.53 22.60
CA ILE A 723 -6.70 -10.74 22.77
C ILE A 723 -7.54 -11.78 23.50
N ASN A 724 -7.78 -12.93 22.88
CA ASN A 724 -8.60 -14.01 23.43
C ASN A 724 -9.98 -13.54 23.92
N ASN A 725 -10.63 -12.64 23.17
CA ASN A 725 -11.90 -11.97 23.53
C ASN A 725 -11.85 -11.17 24.85
N GLY A 726 -10.66 -10.75 25.28
CA GLY A 726 -10.45 -9.87 26.42
C GLY A 726 -10.73 -8.40 26.10
N ASN A 727 -10.31 -7.53 27.03
CA ASN A 727 -10.44 -6.09 26.90
C ASN A 727 -9.82 -5.58 25.59
N ARG A 728 -10.48 -4.58 24.99
CA ARG A 728 -10.02 -3.95 23.76
C ARG A 728 -8.93 -2.91 24.07
N ILE A 729 -7.87 -2.95 23.27
CA ILE A 729 -6.78 -1.98 23.27
C ILE A 729 -6.95 -1.12 22.01
N GLU A 730 -6.99 0.20 22.14
CA GLU A 730 -7.04 1.08 20.97
C GLU A 730 -5.66 1.16 20.31
N ILE A 731 -5.61 0.89 19.01
CA ILE A 731 -4.40 0.89 18.20
C ILE A 731 -4.44 2.12 17.30
N PRO A 732 -3.66 3.17 17.59
CA PRO A 732 -3.56 4.33 16.69
C PRO A 732 -2.81 3.96 15.42
N ILE A 733 -3.33 4.43 14.29
CA ILE A 733 -2.77 4.25 12.95
C ILE A 733 -2.67 5.64 12.32
N VAL A 734 -1.47 6.22 12.38
CA VAL A 734 -1.26 7.59 11.93
C VAL A 734 -1.39 7.70 10.41
N TYR A 735 -1.87 8.85 9.94
CA TYR A 735 -1.96 9.10 8.52
C TYR A 735 -0.58 9.19 7.88
N SER A 736 -0.39 8.38 6.84
CA SER A 736 0.73 8.50 5.91
C SER A 736 0.29 8.48 4.44
N GLY A 737 -1.00 8.24 4.16
CA GLY A 737 -1.58 8.00 2.85
C GLY A 737 -1.75 6.51 2.54
N TRP A 738 -2.56 6.18 1.53
CA TRP A 738 -2.75 4.78 1.11
C TRP A 738 -1.46 4.21 0.54
N ASP A 739 -1.19 2.94 0.87
CA ASP A 739 0.00 2.19 0.43
C ASP A 739 1.35 2.78 0.89
N MET A 740 1.31 3.77 1.79
CA MET A 740 2.46 4.28 2.53
C MET A 740 2.44 3.68 3.93
N TRP A 741 3.14 2.56 4.07
CA TRP A 741 3.06 1.70 5.24
C TRP A 741 3.73 2.29 6.48
N GLY A 742 3.00 2.27 7.59
CA GLY A 742 3.48 2.49 8.95
C GLY A 742 3.50 1.19 9.75
N ALA A 743 3.81 1.32 11.04
CA ALA A 743 3.79 0.21 11.99
C ALA A 743 3.22 0.67 13.33
N SER A 744 2.12 0.07 13.76
CA SER A 744 1.61 0.23 15.12
C SER A 744 2.14 -0.92 15.97
N MET A 745 2.65 -0.62 17.16
CA MET A 745 3.28 -1.64 18.02
C MET A 745 2.55 -1.73 19.36
N VAL A 746 2.35 -2.95 19.86
CA VAL A 746 1.65 -3.22 21.12
C VAL A 746 2.47 -4.18 21.96
N ARG A 747 2.62 -3.86 23.24
CA ARG A 747 3.15 -4.79 24.26
C ARG A 747 1.98 -5.46 24.98
N ALA A 748 1.87 -6.78 24.90
CA ALA A 748 0.74 -7.51 25.48
C ALA A 748 1.12 -8.90 26.01
N SER A 749 0.37 -9.39 27.01
CA SER A 749 0.56 -10.72 27.58
C SER A 749 -0.18 -11.78 26.77
N LEU A 750 0.54 -12.81 26.31
CA LEU A 750 -0.02 -13.96 25.59
C LEU A 750 0.20 -15.24 26.39
N LYS A 751 -0.76 -16.18 26.32
CA LYS A 751 -0.61 -17.52 26.94
C LYS A 751 0.23 -18.42 26.04
N GLN A 752 0.79 -19.48 26.61
CA GLN A 752 1.38 -20.55 25.82
C GLN A 752 0.32 -21.21 24.93
N GLY A 753 0.71 -21.59 23.71
CA GLY A 753 -0.18 -22.18 22.70
C GLY A 753 -0.91 -21.13 21.87
N ALA A 754 -2.11 -21.45 21.40
CA ALA A 754 -2.88 -20.58 20.51
C ALA A 754 -3.49 -19.38 21.24
N ASN A 755 -3.35 -18.20 20.66
CA ASN A 755 -4.00 -16.96 21.07
C ASN A 755 -4.75 -16.37 19.88
N THR A 756 -5.93 -15.82 20.13
CA THR A 756 -6.70 -15.09 19.11
C THR A 756 -6.41 -13.60 19.24
N LEU A 757 -5.99 -12.95 18.16
CA LEU A 757 -5.82 -11.50 18.07
C LEU A 757 -6.84 -10.96 17.06
N ALA A 758 -7.88 -10.29 17.54
CA ALA A 758 -8.92 -9.72 16.71
C ALA A 758 -8.72 -8.20 16.58
N LEU A 759 -8.48 -7.73 15.36
CA LEU A 759 -8.45 -6.32 15.01
C LEU A 759 -9.79 -5.91 14.42
N THR A 760 -10.52 -5.06 15.12
CA THR A 760 -11.83 -4.56 14.67
C THR A 760 -11.79 -3.08 14.35
N LYS A 761 -12.74 -2.61 13.53
CA LYS A 761 -12.92 -1.19 13.20
C LYS A 761 -12.91 -0.27 14.42
N GLY A 762 -12.11 0.80 14.38
CA GLY A 762 -12.16 1.95 15.29
C GLY A 762 -12.58 3.22 14.56
N MET A 763 -11.82 4.32 14.70
CA MET A 763 -12.05 5.57 13.98
C MET A 763 -11.47 5.54 12.55
N ASN A 764 -12.11 6.23 11.61
CA ASN A 764 -11.64 6.42 10.22
C ASN A 764 -11.20 5.10 9.52
N PHE A 765 -10.40 5.14 8.46
CA PHE A 765 -10.13 3.97 7.61
C PHE A 765 -8.66 3.59 7.65
N ALA A 766 -8.39 2.30 7.82
CA ALA A 766 -7.06 1.73 7.77
C ALA A 766 -7.07 0.30 7.22
N GLU A 767 -5.93 -0.11 6.69
CA GLU A 767 -5.68 -1.44 6.15
C GLU A 767 -4.58 -2.14 6.95
N ILE A 768 -4.57 -3.47 6.91
CA ILE A 768 -3.59 -4.31 7.61
C ILE A 768 -2.87 -5.16 6.56
N ASP A 769 -1.55 -5.22 6.66
CA ASP A 769 -0.70 -5.99 5.77
C ASP A 769 -0.22 -7.29 6.42
N GLU A 770 0.45 -7.16 7.57
CA GLU A 770 0.98 -8.30 8.33
C GLU A 770 1.07 -7.96 9.81
N ILE A 771 1.18 -9.00 10.65
CA ILE A 771 1.62 -8.86 12.03
C ILE A 771 2.89 -9.69 12.30
N ASP A 772 3.87 -9.06 12.93
CA ASP A 772 5.04 -9.73 13.51
C ASP A 772 4.82 -9.88 15.03
N VAL A 773 5.00 -11.10 15.54
CA VAL A 773 4.87 -11.41 16.98
C VAL A 773 6.17 -12.00 17.50
N PHE A 774 6.69 -11.44 18.59
CA PHE A 774 7.91 -11.93 19.25
C PHE A 774 7.93 -11.56 20.73
N LEU A 775 8.76 -12.24 21.52
CA LEU A 775 8.85 -11.99 22.95
C LEU A 775 9.50 -10.64 23.22
N ALA A 776 8.96 -9.91 24.19
CA ALA A 776 9.61 -8.69 24.67
C ALA A 776 10.86 -9.03 25.50
N GLU A 777 10.81 -10.14 26.25
CA GLU A 777 11.80 -10.57 27.26
C GLU A 777 11.99 -12.11 27.33
#